data_AF-A0AAJ2F574-F1
#
_entry.id   AF-A0AAJ2F574-F1
#
_cell.length_a   1.000
_cell.length_b   1.000
_cell.length_c   1.000
_cell.angle_alpha   90.00
_cell.angle_beta   90.00
_cell.angle_gamma   90.00
#
_symmetry.space_group_name_H-M   'P 1'
#
loop_
_entity.id
_entity.type
_entity.pdbx_description
1 polymer ?
#
loop_
_entity_poly.entity_id
_entity_poly.type
_entity_poly.pdbx_seq_one_letter_code
_entity_poly.pdbx_strand_id
1 'polypeptide(L)'
;MKKIILFLITLVVLPAVAYCKVWKMTNPSLEVQFNDKTSLLTVIDKRCQKVWQQTALKDQFTVVKTTQKDNSIFVTLSGKYPLELVFTLDETASLTIDIKASEKMLFEDLSFPSAFQTPNSNHYLLYTDGEGFLLPVTDTEYPLGRNKMYSMSGLSMPWMGITDNLFETGYMAILNTPDDGEINVKKENGLITFEPVWLSSKNTFGYNRKVTYHFFDKGGYVAQCKKYRENVWANNSAKITLKEKQKEFPAIEKMMGGVHLYLWDNGREVSFAQELKQAGIEKAFVLWNPNHPPYPEIGYDNKLKELGYLSGVYELFRDAKLRDTIGTINTTSTTGTFLNRFSFPGLFNQITLKQKDGKLHYSGFGYDINPKAILPYIPSLRTDRELSIYPHESFFSDGFLASGIFECYSKDNPLTRSQYKQAVIDIHHLFINKYKMIMGMEWGADYGVPTTAYAHGMTTLHRMLYRSPDRKKKKTIYYYGDWSHPSRPSIMVGEYVADKNYLKWAINEKIRVPLYQLVYHDAIVTTWRWDDANHHMPEIWWKKDLFNILYGTAPIWCLDRPRWDKFKRTFVESYKNIAPWLQKIGYDEMVSHRFVSSDYQVQETVFASGKKAIVNFGDTESIYDGKIIKAKGFITLE
;
A
#
# COMPACT_ATOMS: atom_id res chain seq x y z
N MET A 1 -30.10 12.40 -88.57
CA MET A 1 -29.99 12.39 -87.09
C MET A 1 -29.24 11.14 -86.65
N LYS A 2 -28.08 11.30 -86.01
CA LYS A 2 -27.21 10.19 -85.54
C LYS A 2 -27.81 9.55 -84.28
N LYS A 3 -27.93 8.22 -84.24
CA LYS A 3 -28.22 7.46 -83.02
C LYS A 3 -26.90 7.15 -82.32
N ILE A 4 -26.75 7.63 -81.08
CA ILE A 4 -25.65 7.27 -80.17
C ILE A 4 -26.21 6.21 -79.22
N ILE A 5 -25.60 5.02 -79.21
CA ILE A 5 -25.88 3.95 -78.25
C ILE A 5 -25.00 4.19 -77.03
N LEU A 6 -25.64 4.48 -75.89
CA LEU A 6 -24.98 4.67 -74.60
C LEU A 6 -24.86 3.31 -73.89
N PHE A 7 -23.64 2.79 -73.77
CA PHE A 7 -23.35 1.60 -72.95
C PHE A 7 -23.26 2.02 -71.48
N LEU A 8 -24.22 1.60 -70.66
CA LEU A 8 -24.21 1.81 -69.23
C LEU A 8 -23.37 0.71 -68.56
N ILE A 9 -22.12 1.01 -68.21
CA ILE A 9 -21.28 0.11 -67.39
C ILE A 9 -21.73 0.28 -65.94
N THR A 10 -22.43 -0.72 -65.41
CA THR A 10 -22.78 -0.82 -64.00
C THR A 10 -21.54 -1.29 -63.23
N LEU A 11 -20.84 -0.35 -62.59
CA LEU A 11 -19.76 -0.67 -61.67
C LEU A 11 -20.37 -1.23 -60.37
N VAL A 12 -20.37 -2.55 -60.22
CA VAL A 12 -20.75 -3.20 -58.95
C VAL A 12 -19.63 -2.96 -57.95
N VAL A 13 -19.79 -1.95 -57.09
CA VAL A 13 -18.94 -1.74 -55.92
C VAL A 13 -19.37 -2.78 -54.88
N LEU A 14 -18.66 -3.91 -54.85
CA LEU A 14 -18.75 -4.85 -53.73
C LEU A 14 -18.23 -4.12 -52.47
N PRO A 15 -18.99 -4.07 -51.37
CA PRO A 15 -18.46 -3.54 -50.12
C PRO A 15 -17.29 -4.44 -49.72
N ALA A 16 -16.12 -3.84 -49.49
CA ALA A 16 -14.98 -4.55 -48.92
C ALA A 16 -15.42 -5.10 -47.55
N VAL A 17 -15.72 -6.38 -47.50
CA VAL A 17 -15.92 -7.11 -46.24
C VAL A 17 -14.58 -7.03 -45.53
N ALA A 18 -14.48 -6.16 -44.53
CA ALA A 18 -13.31 -6.09 -43.67
C ALA A 18 -13.18 -7.46 -42.99
N TYR A 19 -12.26 -8.29 -43.49
CA TYR A 19 -11.93 -9.58 -42.92
C TYR A 19 -11.43 -9.35 -41.50
N CYS A 20 -12.23 -9.75 -40.51
CA CYS A 20 -11.82 -9.79 -39.11
C CYS A 20 -10.82 -10.94 -38.96
N LYS A 21 -9.57 -10.65 -38.62
CA LYS A 21 -8.55 -11.66 -38.35
C LYS A 21 -8.27 -11.75 -36.86
N VAL A 22 -8.36 -12.97 -36.34
CA VAL A 22 -7.96 -13.29 -34.97
C VAL A 22 -6.53 -13.80 -35.00
N TRP A 23 -5.61 -13.01 -34.45
CA TRP A 23 -4.20 -13.33 -34.31
C TRP A 23 -3.98 -14.15 -33.04
N LYS A 24 -3.10 -15.16 -33.08
CA LYS A 24 -2.95 -16.13 -31.98
C LYS A 24 -1.50 -16.28 -31.55
N MET A 25 -1.23 -16.18 -30.25
CA MET A 25 0.01 -16.61 -29.60
C MET A 25 -0.31 -17.83 -28.74
N THR A 26 0.53 -18.87 -28.75
CA THR A 26 0.29 -20.09 -27.96
C THR A 26 1.59 -20.64 -27.41
N ASN A 27 1.56 -21.08 -26.15
CA ASN A 27 2.62 -21.84 -25.50
C ASN A 27 1.96 -23.07 -24.81
N PRO A 28 2.66 -23.96 -24.10
CA PRO A 28 2.00 -25.12 -23.46
C PRO A 28 0.85 -24.76 -22.50
N SER A 29 0.91 -23.62 -21.84
CA SER A 29 -0.05 -23.20 -20.79
C SER A 29 -1.21 -22.37 -21.32
N LEU A 30 -0.97 -21.43 -22.23
CA LEU A 30 -1.93 -20.41 -22.65
C LEU A 30 -2.10 -20.39 -24.18
N GLU A 31 -3.31 -20.03 -24.61
CA GLU A 31 -3.57 -19.45 -25.93
C GLU A 31 -4.10 -18.03 -25.75
N VAL A 32 -3.45 -17.05 -26.38
CA VAL A 32 -3.86 -15.65 -26.39
C VAL A 32 -4.32 -15.29 -27.79
N GLN A 33 -5.54 -14.78 -27.89
CA GLN A 33 -6.17 -14.35 -29.14
C GLN A 33 -6.34 -12.84 -29.13
N PHE A 34 -5.90 -12.16 -30.20
CA PHE A 34 -6.13 -10.74 -30.44
C PHE A 34 -7.04 -10.56 -31.66
N ASN A 35 -8.19 -9.90 -31.46
CA ASN A 35 -9.13 -9.60 -32.54
C ASN A 35 -8.83 -8.21 -33.12
N ASP A 36 -8.39 -8.14 -34.37
CA ASP A 36 -7.98 -6.88 -35.00
C ASP A 36 -9.13 -5.94 -35.38
N LYS A 37 -10.39 -6.41 -35.32
CA LYS A 37 -11.57 -5.58 -35.51
C LYS A 37 -12.00 -4.90 -34.22
N THR A 38 -11.94 -5.60 -33.10
CA THR A 38 -12.39 -5.08 -31.80
C THR A 38 -11.25 -4.54 -30.93
N SER A 39 -10.00 -4.85 -31.29
CA SER A 39 -8.79 -4.59 -30.48
C SER A 39 -8.83 -5.26 -29.10
N LEU A 40 -9.58 -6.36 -28.96
CA LEU A 40 -9.75 -7.08 -27.69
C LEU A 40 -8.94 -8.37 -27.66
N LEU A 41 -8.51 -8.72 -26.44
CA LEU A 41 -7.83 -9.96 -26.12
C LEU A 41 -8.80 -10.99 -25.52
N THR A 42 -8.56 -12.26 -25.85
CA THR A 42 -9.09 -13.42 -25.14
C THR A 42 -7.92 -14.31 -24.74
N VAL A 43 -7.88 -14.74 -23.48
CA VAL A 43 -6.85 -15.66 -22.97
C VAL A 43 -7.52 -16.95 -22.54
N ILE A 44 -7.05 -18.07 -23.07
CA ILE A 44 -7.48 -19.41 -22.71
C ILE A 44 -6.35 -20.05 -21.92
N ASP A 45 -6.60 -20.36 -20.65
CA ASP A 45 -5.67 -21.13 -19.83
C ASP A 45 -5.94 -22.62 -20.03
N LYS A 46 -5.05 -23.29 -20.75
CA LYS A 46 -5.22 -24.70 -21.16
C LYS A 46 -5.05 -25.67 -19.98
N ARG A 47 -4.47 -25.22 -18.87
CA ARG A 47 -4.27 -26.05 -17.67
C ARG A 47 -5.58 -26.23 -16.89
N CYS A 48 -6.44 -25.21 -16.87
CA CYS A 48 -7.72 -25.23 -16.14
C CYS A 48 -8.95 -24.97 -17.02
N GLN A 49 -8.77 -24.81 -18.33
CA GLN A 49 -9.81 -24.53 -19.34
C GLN A 49 -10.61 -23.23 -19.08
N LYS A 50 -10.07 -22.31 -18.27
CA LYS A 50 -10.69 -21.00 -18.06
C LYS A 50 -10.44 -20.09 -19.26
N VAL A 51 -11.47 -19.33 -19.62
CA VAL A 51 -11.41 -18.32 -20.69
C VAL A 51 -11.62 -16.94 -20.08
N TRP A 52 -10.66 -16.06 -20.27
CA TRP A 52 -10.69 -14.67 -19.84
C TRP A 52 -10.89 -13.79 -21.07
N GLN A 53 -12.06 -13.16 -21.18
CA GLN A 53 -12.41 -12.30 -22.31
C GLN A 53 -12.39 -10.85 -21.87
N GLN A 54 -11.79 -9.96 -22.67
CA GLN A 54 -11.87 -8.54 -22.40
C GLN A 54 -13.26 -7.98 -22.70
N THR A 55 -13.65 -7.02 -21.87
CA THR A 55 -14.84 -6.18 -22.02
C THR A 55 -14.58 -5.11 -23.09
N ALA A 56 -15.63 -4.46 -23.59
CA ALA A 56 -15.49 -3.43 -24.61
C ALA A 56 -14.55 -2.30 -24.14
N LEU A 57 -13.69 -1.82 -25.05
CA LEU A 57 -12.82 -0.69 -24.78
C LEU A 57 -13.65 0.57 -24.51
N LYS A 58 -13.20 1.37 -23.53
CA LYS A 58 -13.81 2.67 -23.24
C LYS A 58 -13.59 3.66 -24.38
N ASP A 59 -12.37 3.71 -24.91
CA ASP A 59 -11.97 4.58 -26.01
C ASP A 59 -11.97 3.77 -27.33
N GLN A 60 -12.40 4.37 -28.43
CA GLN A 60 -12.41 3.72 -29.74
C GLN A 60 -11.02 3.79 -30.41
N PHE A 61 -10.53 2.63 -30.84
CA PHE A 61 -9.29 2.48 -31.59
C PHE A 61 -9.52 1.72 -32.89
N THR A 62 -8.74 2.08 -33.91
CA THR A 62 -8.68 1.37 -35.18
C THR A 62 -7.30 0.75 -35.32
N VAL A 63 -7.26 -0.55 -35.64
CA VAL A 63 -6.01 -1.24 -35.96
C VAL A 63 -5.55 -0.80 -37.35
N VAL A 64 -4.40 -0.11 -37.40
CA VAL A 64 -3.75 0.32 -38.64
C VAL A 64 -2.94 -0.82 -39.24
N LYS A 65 -2.23 -1.55 -38.38
CA LYS A 65 -1.34 -2.64 -38.78
C LYS A 65 -1.23 -3.65 -37.65
N THR A 66 -1.27 -4.94 -38.00
CA THR A 66 -0.87 -6.03 -37.10
C THR A 66 0.16 -6.91 -37.79
N THR A 67 1.23 -7.22 -37.08
CA THR A 67 2.23 -8.21 -37.48
C THR A 67 2.52 -9.14 -36.32
N GLN A 68 2.93 -10.36 -36.62
CA GLN A 68 3.31 -11.34 -35.60
C GLN A 68 4.69 -11.86 -35.90
N LYS A 69 5.50 -12.01 -34.85
CA LYS A 69 6.79 -12.69 -34.90
C LYS A 69 6.91 -13.52 -33.62
N ASP A 70 7.15 -14.81 -33.79
CA ASP A 70 7.24 -15.77 -32.68
C ASP A 70 6.00 -15.67 -31.76
N ASN A 71 6.22 -15.60 -30.44
CA ASN A 71 5.19 -15.41 -29.42
C ASN A 71 4.89 -13.93 -29.12
N SER A 72 5.08 -13.05 -30.10
CA SER A 72 4.77 -11.63 -29.98
C SER A 72 3.89 -11.12 -31.13
N ILE A 73 2.85 -10.36 -30.78
CA ILE A 73 2.00 -9.62 -31.71
C ILE A 73 2.29 -8.12 -31.55
N PHE A 74 2.56 -7.47 -32.68
CA PHE A 74 2.84 -6.04 -32.78
C PHE A 74 1.66 -5.37 -33.46
N VAL A 75 1.08 -4.36 -32.80
CA VAL A 75 -0.12 -3.67 -33.29
C VAL A 75 0.12 -2.17 -33.30
N THR A 76 -0.16 -1.53 -34.44
CA THR A 76 -0.25 -0.07 -34.53
C THR A 76 -1.73 0.32 -34.46
N LEU A 77 -2.09 1.13 -33.47
CA LEU A 77 -3.42 1.69 -33.30
C LEU A 77 -3.46 3.17 -33.69
N SER A 78 -4.57 3.58 -34.27
CA SER A 78 -4.99 4.98 -34.39
C SER A 78 -6.31 5.19 -33.62
N GLY A 79 -6.70 6.45 -33.38
CA GLY A 79 -7.87 6.79 -32.59
C GLY A 79 -7.56 7.95 -31.65
N LYS A 80 -7.97 7.85 -30.38
CA LYS A 80 -7.69 8.86 -29.34
C LYS A 80 -6.20 9.22 -29.27
N TYR A 81 -5.34 8.21 -29.34
CA TYR A 81 -3.88 8.37 -29.42
C TYR A 81 -3.30 7.41 -30.46
N PRO A 82 -2.25 7.81 -31.21
CA PRO A 82 -1.43 6.89 -31.98
C PRO A 82 -0.56 6.05 -31.05
N LEU A 83 -0.77 4.73 -31.04
CA LEU A 83 -0.09 3.81 -30.13
C LEU A 83 0.56 2.66 -30.91
N GLU A 84 1.72 2.21 -30.44
CA GLU A 84 2.33 0.95 -30.82
C GLU A 84 2.27 -0.01 -29.62
N LEU A 85 1.64 -1.16 -29.83
CA LEU A 85 1.49 -2.18 -28.82
C LEU A 85 2.38 -3.37 -29.14
N VAL A 86 2.98 -3.95 -28.12
CA VAL A 86 3.63 -5.26 -28.20
C VAL A 86 2.99 -6.16 -27.17
N PHE A 87 2.24 -7.15 -27.64
CA PHE A 87 1.76 -8.26 -26.83
C PHE A 87 2.80 -9.37 -26.88
N THR A 88 3.29 -9.84 -25.74
CA THR A 88 4.27 -10.92 -25.66
C THR A 88 3.76 -12.00 -24.73
N LEU A 89 3.64 -13.22 -25.25
CA LEU A 89 3.33 -14.42 -24.47
C LEU A 89 4.62 -15.09 -24.01
N ASP A 90 4.91 -15.00 -22.72
CA ASP A 90 6.06 -15.65 -22.11
C ASP A 90 5.75 -17.11 -21.73
N GLU A 91 6.79 -17.94 -21.58
CA GLU A 91 6.71 -19.35 -21.20
C GLU A 91 6.06 -19.57 -19.83
N THR A 92 6.15 -18.60 -18.91
CA THR A 92 5.63 -18.69 -17.53
C THR A 92 4.13 -18.42 -17.37
N ALA A 93 3.32 -18.69 -18.40
CA ALA A 93 1.89 -18.39 -18.44
C ALA A 93 1.58 -16.91 -18.15
N SER A 94 2.34 -16.01 -18.77
CA SER A 94 2.16 -14.57 -18.63
C SER A 94 2.02 -13.87 -19.98
N LEU A 95 1.19 -12.82 -20.01
CA LEU A 95 0.99 -11.94 -21.15
C LEU A 95 1.47 -10.54 -20.77
N THR A 96 2.57 -10.11 -21.36
CA THR A 96 3.09 -8.75 -21.22
C THR A 96 2.56 -7.87 -22.33
N ILE A 97 2.19 -6.64 -21.97
CA ILE A 97 1.68 -5.62 -22.89
C ILE A 97 2.52 -4.36 -22.71
N ASP A 98 3.37 -4.08 -23.69
CA ASP A 98 4.08 -2.81 -23.82
C ASP A 98 3.24 -1.86 -24.69
N ILE A 99 2.99 -0.67 -24.17
CA ILE A 99 2.25 0.42 -24.82
C ILE A 99 3.25 1.54 -25.08
N LYS A 100 3.50 1.83 -26.34
CA LYS A 100 4.48 2.80 -26.79
C LYS A 100 3.81 3.91 -27.57
N ALA A 101 4.34 5.11 -27.40
CA ALA A 101 3.98 6.30 -28.17
C ALA A 101 5.13 7.29 -28.09
N SER A 102 5.07 8.36 -28.88
CA SER A 102 6.04 9.46 -28.76
C SER A 102 6.00 10.05 -27.35
N GLU A 103 7.15 10.15 -26.69
CA GLU A 103 7.25 10.70 -25.32
C GLU A 103 6.72 12.14 -25.21
N LYS A 104 6.81 12.90 -26.31
CA LYS A 104 6.34 14.30 -26.41
C LYS A 104 4.87 14.42 -26.82
N MET A 105 4.21 13.31 -27.14
CA MET A 105 2.79 13.31 -27.50
C MET A 105 1.97 13.86 -26.33
N LEU A 106 1.12 14.85 -26.59
CA LEU A 106 0.16 15.33 -25.61
C LEU A 106 -0.76 14.17 -25.21
N PHE A 107 -0.87 13.97 -23.91
CA PHE A 107 -1.58 12.85 -23.33
C PHE A 107 -2.27 13.32 -22.05
N GLU A 108 -3.44 12.78 -21.77
CA GLU A 108 -4.19 13.05 -20.54
C GLU A 108 -4.29 11.78 -19.73
N ASP A 109 -5.15 10.86 -20.18
CA ASP A 109 -5.27 9.53 -19.62
C ASP A 109 -5.75 8.49 -20.65
N LEU A 110 -5.54 7.22 -20.33
CA LEU A 110 -5.99 6.08 -21.13
C LEU A 110 -6.33 4.88 -20.25
N SER A 111 -7.56 4.39 -20.34
CA SER A 111 -7.95 3.08 -19.77
C SER A 111 -7.63 1.98 -20.79
N PHE A 112 -6.49 1.32 -20.62
CA PHE A 112 -6.02 0.29 -21.54
C PHE A 112 -4.98 -0.62 -20.87
N PRO A 113 -4.91 -1.92 -21.16
CA PRO A 113 -5.90 -2.70 -21.90
C PRO A 113 -7.26 -2.71 -21.19
N SER A 114 -8.31 -3.11 -21.90
CA SER A 114 -9.65 -3.22 -21.30
C SER A 114 -9.68 -4.28 -20.19
N ALA A 115 -10.61 -4.12 -19.24
CA ALA A 115 -10.86 -5.10 -18.18
C ALA A 115 -11.16 -6.49 -18.76
N PHE A 116 -10.68 -7.56 -18.13
CA PHE A 116 -11.22 -8.90 -18.35
C PHE A 116 -12.55 -9.06 -17.62
N GLN A 117 -13.52 -9.70 -18.25
CA GLN A 117 -14.80 -9.98 -17.63
C GLN A 117 -14.62 -10.96 -16.47
N THR A 118 -15.23 -10.61 -15.33
CA THR A 118 -15.33 -11.53 -14.20
C THR A 118 -16.23 -12.70 -14.57
N PRO A 119 -15.78 -13.96 -14.44
CA PRO A 119 -16.50 -15.10 -15.01
C PRO A 119 -17.90 -15.34 -14.40
N ASN A 120 -18.03 -15.21 -13.07
CA ASN A 120 -19.29 -15.42 -12.36
C ASN A 120 -19.22 -14.83 -10.93
N SER A 121 -20.31 -14.99 -10.16
CA SER A 121 -20.45 -14.49 -8.78
C SER A 121 -19.53 -15.15 -7.76
N ASN A 122 -18.92 -16.29 -8.06
CA ASN A 122 -18.08 -17.07 -7.13
C ASN A 122 -16.61 -16.65 -7.22
N HIS A 123 -16.35 -15.36 -7.40
CA HIS A 123 -15.01 -14.80 -7.50
C HIS A 123 -14.81 -13.66 -6.51
N TYR A 124 -13.55 -13.39 -6.20
CA TYR A 124 -13.11 -12.26 -5.39
C TYR A 124 -12.09 -11.44 -6.19
N LEU A 125 -12.19 -10.13 -6.05
CA LEU A 125 -11.12 -9.22 -6.43
C LEU A 125 -10.11 -9.15 -5.28
N LEU A 126 -8.83 -9.25 -5.59
CA LEU A 126 -7.72 -9.11 -4.65
C LEU A 126 -7.31 -7.65 -4.58
N TYR A 127 -7.69 -6.99 -3.50
CA TYR A 127 -7.39 -5.58 -3.29
C TYR A 127 -6.12 -5.44 -2.44
N THR A 128 -5.12 -4.74 -2.94
CA THR A 128 -3.86 -4.46 -2.23
C THR A 128 -3.90 -3.13 -1.47
N ASP A 129 -5.05 -2.79 -0.88
CA ASP A 129 -5.18 -1.64 0.04
C ASP A 129 -4.79 -2.09 1.45
N GLY A 130 -3.74 -1.49 2.01
CA GLY A 130 -3.14 -1.95 3.27
C GLY A 130 -2.55 -3.35 3.15
N GLU A 131 -2.83 -4.21 4.14
CA GLU A 131 -2.52 -5.66 4.10
C GLU A 131 -3.20 -6.36 2.93
N GLY A 132 -4.36 -5.85 2.53
CA GLY A 132 -5.21 -6.43 1.51
C GLY A 132 -6.45 -7.13 2.05
N PHE A 133 -7.38 -7.36 1.13
CA PHE A 133 -8.64 -8.04 1.37
C PHE A 133 -9.25 -8.58 0.07
N LEU A 134 -10.18 -9.52 0.22
CA LEU A 134 -11.00 -10.11 -0.82
C LEU A 134 -12.29 -9.31 -0.97
N LEU A 135 -12.49 -8.61 -2.09
CA LEU A 135 -13.79 -7.98 -2.37
C LEU A 135 -14.67 -8.96 -3.15
N PRO A 136 -15.80 -9.44 -2.61
CA PRO A 136 -16.74 -10.24 -3.38
C PRO A 136 -17.15 -9.49 -4.64
N VAL A 137 -17.09 -10.13 -5.80
CA VAL A 137 -17.39 -9.45 -7.07
C VAL A 137 -18.86 -9.02 -7.19
N THR A 138 -19.71 -9.51 -6.29
CA THR A 138 -21.12 -9.16 -6.17
C THR A 138 -21.39 -8.01 -5.21
N ASP A 139 -20.38 -7.47 -4.51
CA ASP A 139 -20.58 -6.40 -3.53
C ASP A 139 -21.24 -5.16 -4.17
N THR A 140 -22.23 -4.59 -3.48
CA THR A 140 -23.02 -3.45 -3.95
C THR A 140 -22.76 -2.16 -3.19
N GLU A 141 -21.98 -2.21 -2.12
CA GLU A 141 -21.80 -1.10 -1.18
C GLU A 141 -20.36 -0.58 -1.13
N TYR A 142 -19.36 -1.43 -1.42
CA TYR A 142 -17.97 -1.01 -1.39
C TYR A 142 -17.72 0.07 -2.44
N PRO A 143 -17.07 1.19 -2.07
CA PRO A 143 -16.86 2.29 -2.99
C PRO A 143 -15.83 1.94 -4.07
N LEU A 144 -16.32 1.76 -5.30
CA LEU A 144 -15.52 1.51 -6.50
C LEU A 144 -15.00 2.81 -7.12
N GLY A 145 -14.15 2.69 -8.14
CA GLY A 145 -13.55 3.81 -8.87
C GLY A 145 -12.05 3.66 -9.07
N ARG A 146 -11.39 4.78 -9.38
CA ARG A 146 -9.94 4.84 -9.61
C ARG A 146 -9.16 4.74 -8.30
N ASN A 147 -8.08 3.98 -8.34
CA ASN A 147 -7.19 3.71 -7.23
C ASN A 147 -5.77 4.13 -7.60
N LYS A 148 -5.25 5.07 -6.82
CA LYS A 148 -3.89 5.57 -6.97
C LYS A 148 -2.89 4.51 -6.54
N MET A 149 -1.77 4.43 -7.26
CA MET A 149 -0.63 3.64 -6.79
C MET A 149 0.04 4.35 -5.62
N TYR A 150 0.57 3.57 -4.68
CA TYR A 150 1.38 4.05 -3.56
C TYR A 150 0.67 5.08 -2.67
N SER A 151 -0.63 4.91 -2.46
CA SER A 151 -1.44 5.82 -1.63
C SER A 151 -2.41 5.05 -0.76
N MET A 152 -2.61 5.51 0.48
CA MET A 152 -3.70 5.09 1.38
C MET A 152 -5.11 5.30 0.81
N SER A 153 -5.22 6.07 -0.28
CA SER A 153 -6.45 6.20 -1.06
C SER A 153 -6.54 5.19 -2.22
N GLY A 154 -5.66 4.20 -2.30
CA GLY A 154 -5.53 3.25 -3.39
C GLY A 154 -4.75 2.00 -3.00
N LEU A 155 -3.70 1.67 -3.75
CA LEU A 155 -3.00 0.38 -3.67
C LEU A 155 -1.57 0.52 -3.12
N SER A 156 -1.19 -0.30 -2.14
CA SER A 156 0.16 -0.35 -1.55
C SER A 156 1.16 -1.04 -2.48
N MET A 157 0.68 -2.03 -3.22
CA MET A 157 1.43 -2.76 -4.24
C MET A 157 0.76 -2.55 -5.62
N PRO A 158 1.53 -2.24 -6.68
CA PRO A 158 1.06 -1.93 -8.03
C PRO A 158 0.55 -3.16 -8.82
N TRP A 159 -0.29 -3.96 -8.18
CA TRP A 159 -0.99 -5.08 -8.80
C TRP A 159 -2.40 -5.22 -8.23
N MET A 160 -3.27 -5.86 -9.02
CA MET A 160 -4.60 -6.29 -8.61
C MET A 160 -4.88 -7.63 -9.29
N GLY A 161 -5.70 -8.46 -8.67
CA GLY A 161 -6.04 -9.78 -9.23
C GLY A 161 -7.47 -10.19 -8.99
N ILE A 162 -7.85 -11.29 -9.60
CA ILE A 162 -9.12 -11.99 -9.39
C ILE A 162 -8.79 -13.45 -9.07
N THR A 163 -9.53 -14.04 -8.14
CA THR A 163 -9.45 -15.47 -7.83
C THR A 163 -10.85 -16.05 -7.64
N ASP A 164 -11.02 -17.35 -7.89
CA ASP A 164 -12.26 -18.05 -7.53
C ASP A 164 -12.40 -18.25 -6.01
N ASN A 165 -13.59 -18.63 -5.57
CA ASN A 165 -13.90 -18.90 -4.17
C ASN A 165 -13.27 -20.19 -3.61
N LEU A 166 -12.68 -21.02 -4.47
CA LEU A 166 -11.88 -22.17 -4.06
C LEU A 166 -10.41 -21.79 -3.85
N PHE A 167 -10.03 -20.55 -4.20
CA PHE A 167 -8.66 -20.04 -4.15
C PHE A 167 -7.67 -20.90 -4.92
N GLU A 168 -8.09 -21.39 -6.09
CA GLU A 168 -7.23 -22.17 -6.97
C GLU A 168 -6.82 -21.33 -8.16
N THR A 169 -7.78 -20.91 -8.97
CA THR A 169 -7.47 -20.26 -10.25
C THR A 169 -7.73 -18.76 -10.21
N GLY A 170 -7.16 -18.04 -11.18
CA GLY A 170 -7.30 -16.60 -11.27
C GLY A 170 -6.36 -15.96 -12.27
N TYR A 171 -6.33 -14.63 -12.27
CA TYR A 171 -5.28 -13.86 -12.93
C TYR A 171 -4.94 -12.64 -12.09
N MET A 172 -3.73 -12.13 -12.26
CA MET A 172 -3.32 -10.82 -11.75
C MET A 172 -2.81 -9.94 -12.86
N ALA A 173 -2.90 -8.61 -12.69
CA ALA A 173 -2.21 -7.63 -13.51
C ALA A 173 -1.19 -6.88 -12.64
N ILE A 174 0.07 -6.92 -13.03
CA ILE A 174 1.16 -6.13 -12.44
C ILE A 174 1.43 -4.95 -13.35
N LEU A 175 1.29 -3.72 -12.84
CA LEU A 175 1.74 -2.54 -13.55
C LEU A 175 3.25 -2.43 -13.39
N ASN A 176 3.99 -2.81 -14.43
CA ASN A 176 5.46 -2.76 -14.43
C ASN A 176 6.00 -1.32 -14.47
N THR A 177 5.18 -0.37 -14.91
CA THR A 177 5.51 1.07 -14.94
C THR A 177 4.42 1.89 -14.21
N PRO A 178 4.30 1.75 -12.88
CA PRO A 178 3.12 2.20 -12.14
C PRO A 178 3.12 3.69 -11.78
N ASP A 179 4.21 4.42 -12.03
CA ASP A 179 4.39 5.77 -11.48
C ASP A 179 3.35 6.78 -12.02
N ASP A 180 2.92 6.62 -13.27
CA ASP A 180 1.78 7.30 -13.87
C ASP A 180 0.68 6.30 -14.21
N GLY A 181 0.40 5.40 -13.27
CA GLY A 181 -0.63 4.38 -13.36
C GLY A 181 -1.66 4.48 -12.24
N GLU A 182 -2.87 4.06 -12.53
CA GLU A 182 -3.96 3.80 -11.58
C GLU A 182 -4.66 2.50 -11.98
N ILE A 183 -5.49 1.96 -11.09
CA ILE A 183 -6.43 0.89 -11.45
C ILE A 183 -7.85 1.38 -11.22
N ASN A 184 -8.66 1.32 -12.27
CA ASN A 184 -10.09 1.59 -12.18
C ASN A 184 -10.83 0.29 -11.86
N VAL A 185 -11.45 0.25 -10.68
CA VAL A 185 -12.35 -0.84 -10.30
C VAL A 185 -13.77 -0.40 -10.65
N LYS A 186 -14.48 -1.22 -11.42
CA LYS A 186 -15.80 -0.91 -11.98
C LYS A 186 -16.70 -2.14 -11.99
N LYS A 187 -17.99 -1.96 -12.28
CA LYS A 187 -18.90 -3.06 -12.59
C LYS A 187 -19.05 -3.21 -14.10
N GLU A 188 -18.99 -4.44 -14.56
CA GLU A 188 -19.36 -4.84 -15.91
C GLU A 188 -20.34 -6.01 -15.81
N ASN A 189 -21.48 -5.93 -16.49
CA ASN A 189 -22.54 -6.96 -16.43
C ASN A 189 -22.94 -7.34 -14.98
N GLY A 190 -22.99 -6.36 -14.09
CA GLY A 190 -23.37 -6.53 -12.68
C GLY A 190 -22.27 -7.05 -11.75
N LEU A 191 -21.12 -7.50 -12.28
CA LEU A 191 -19.99 -8.02 -11.50
C LEU A 191 -18.82 -7.03 -11.48
N ILE A 192 -18.11 -6.97 -10.36
CA ILE A 192 -16.93 -6.12 -10.21
C ILE A 192 -15.77 -6.71 -11.01
N THR A 193 -15.08 -5.85 -11.76
CA THR A 193 -13.82 -6.11 -12.47
C THR A 193 -12.91 -4.87 -12.38
N PHE A 194 -11.74 -4.92 -13.01
CA PHE A 194 -10.75 -3.84 -12.99
C PHE A 194 -9.98 -3.71 -14.31
N GLU A 195 -9.45 -2.51 -14.56
CA GLU A 195 -8.57 -2.20 -15.68
C GLU A 195 -7.47 -1.20 -15.30
N PRO A 196 -6.28 -1.26 -15.92
CA PRO A 196 -5.27 -0.23 -15.78
C PRO A 196 -5.74 1.10 -16.38
N VAL A 197 -5.32 2.20 -15.76
CA VAL A 197 -5.45 3.56 -16.29
C VAL A 197 -4.06 4.18 -16.29
N TRP A 198 -3.62 4.63 -17.46
CA TRP A 198 -2.36 5.35 -17.61
C TRP A 198 -2.63 6.84 -17.61
N LEU A 199 -1.89 7.58 -16.78
CA LEU A 199 -1.95 9.03 -16.69
C LEU A 199 -0.81 9.67 -17.48
N SER A 200 -0.96 10.95 -17.79
CA SER A 200 0.13 11.76 -18.35
C SER A 200 1.25 11.95 -17.34
N SER A 201 2.48 11.96 -17.84
CA SER A 201 3.64 12.52 -17.15
C SER A 201 3.90 13.90 -17.75
N LYS A 202 3.70 14.96 -16.98
CA LYS A 202 3.96 16.35 -17.36
C LYS A 202 3.22 16.78 -18.64
N ASN A 203 1.95 16.37 -18.77
CA ASN A 203 1.07 16.59 -19.94
C ASN A 203 1.44 15.82 -21.20
N THR A 204 2.42 14.93 -21.13
CA THR A 204 2.80 14.09 -22.27
C THR A 204 2.74 12.62 -21.89
N PHE A 205 2.89 11.76 -22.88
CA PHE A 205 3.02 10.32 -22.64
C PHE A 205 4.24 10.03 -21.76
N GLY A 206 5.34 10.72 -22.01
CA GLY A 206 6.53 10.76 -21.16
C GLY A 206 7.42 9.51 -21.28
N TYR A 207 6.86 8.31 -21.19
CA TYR A 207 7.59 7.04 -21.32
C TYR A 207 6.64 5.88 -21.63
N ASN A 208 7.18 4.77 -22.14
CA ASN A 208 6.39 3.58 -22.46
C ASN A 208 5.70 3.00 -21.22
N ARG A 209 4.44 2.58 -21.37
CA ARG A 209 3.68 1.94 -20.30
C ARG A 209 3.75 0.43 -20.44
N LYS A 210 3.80 -0.30 -19.34
CA LYS A 210 3.91 -1.76 -19.34
C LYS A 210 3.07 -2.37 -18.23
N VAL A 211 2.28 -3.39 -18.61
CA VAL A 211 1.52 -4.24 -17.69
C VAL A 211 1.75 -5.70 -18.06
N THR A 212 1.87 -6.55 -17.05
CA THR A 212 2.00 -8.00 -17.24
C THR A 212 0.86 -8.70 -16.52
N TYR A 213 0.13 -9.53 -17.27
CA TYR A 213 -0.92 -10.39 -16.74
C TYR A 213 -0.33 -11.77 -16.48
N HIS A 214 -0.48 -12.30 -15.26
CA HIS A 214 -0.13 -13.69 -14.95
C HIS A 214 -1.42 -14.48 -14.70
N PHE A 215 -1.50 -15.69 -15.26
CA PHE A 215 -2.66 -16.56 -15.15
C PHE A 215 -2.33 -17.78 -14.29
N PHE A 216 -3.25 -18.15 -13.41
CA PHE A 216 -3.05 -19.16 -12.38
C PHE A 216 -4.09 -20.26 -12.53
N ASP A 217 -3.61 -21.50 -12.59
CA ASP A 217 -4.40 -22.72 -12.59
C ASP A 217 -4.52 -23.37 -11.20
N LYS A 218 -3.78 -22.85 -10.21
CA LYS A 218 -3.77 -23.31 -8.82
C LYS A 218 -3.16 -22.28 -7.86
N GLY A 219 -3.46 -22.41 -6.57
CA GLY A 219 -2.85 -21.64 -5.48
C GLY A 219 -3.37 -20.20 -5.26
N GLY A 220 -4.31 -19.74 -6.07
CA GLY A 220 -5.15 -18.56 -5.78
C GLY A 220 -4.38 -17.28 -5.44
N TYR A 221 -4.81 -16.59 -4.39
CA TYR A 221 -4.19 -15.32 -3.97
C TYR A 221 -2.78 -15.49 -3.39
N VAL A 222 -2.46 -16.65 -2.79
CA VAL A 222 -1.11 -16.92 -2.30
C VAL A 222 -0.14 -16.99 -3.48
N ALA A 223 -0.48 -17.76 -4.52
CA ALA A 223 0.34 -17.86 -5.73
C ALA A 223 0.53 -16.49 -6.42
N GLN A 224 -0.52 -15.65 -6.43
CA GLN A 224 -0.45 -14.28 -6.94
C GLN A 224 0.53 -13.41 -6.13
N CYS A 225 0.46 -13.45 -4.81
CA CYS A 225 1.43 -12.76 -3.95
C CYS A 225 2.86 -13.27 -4.18
N LYS A 226 3.07 -14.59 -4.29
CA LYS A 226 4.41 -15.16 -4.53
C LYS A 226 4.97 -14.76 -5.89
N LYS A 227 4.13 -14.71 -6.93
CA LYS A 227 4.53 -14.19 -8.24
C LYS A 227 4.90 -12.71 -8.17
N TYR A 228 4.14 -11.90 -7.44
CA TYR A 228 4.49 -10.50 -7.23
C TYR A 228 5.82 -10.33 -6.47
N ARG A 229 6.01 -11.10 -5.39
CA ARG A 229 7.25 -11.15 -4.61
C ARG A 229 8.45 -11.48 -5.49
N GLU A 230 8.39 -12.55 -6.28
CA GLU A 230 9.44 -12.94 -7.23
C GLU A 230 9.81 -11.77 -8.16
N ASN A 231 8.80 -11.13 -8.77
CA ASN A 231 9.01 -10.03 -9.71
C ASN A 231 9.62 -8.79 -9.05
N VAL A 232 9.11 -8.35 -7.91
CA VAL A 232 9.55 -7.09 -7.28
C VAL A 232 10.86 -7.28 -6.52
N TRP A 233 11.12 -8.46 -5.93
CA TRP A 233 12.37 -8.73 -5.22
C TRP A 233 13.56 -8.91 -6.16
N ALA A 234 13.37 -9.54 -7.33
CA ALA A 234 14.42 -9.66 -8.34
C ALA A 234 14.95 -8.30 -8.84
N ASN A 235 14.10 -7.27 -8.83
CA ASN A 235 14.45 -5.92 -9.25
C ASN A 235 15.12 -5.07 -8.13
N ASN A 236 15.19 -5.59 -6.90
CA ASN A 236 15.83 -4.90 -5.77
C ASN A 236 17.23 -5.47 -5.53
N SER A 237 18.24 -4.59 -5.50
CA SER A 237 19.63 -4.97 -5.26
C SER A 237 19.86 -5.36 -3.78
N ALA A 238 19.80 -6.66 -3.50
CA ALA A 238 20.46 -7.38 -2.39
C ALA A 238 20.25 -6.94 -0.92
N LYS A 239 19.34 -6.00 -0.58
CA LYS A 239 19.12 -5.55 0.81
C LYS A 239 17.64 -5.28 1.14
N ILE A 240 16.73 -6.19 0.81
CA ILE A 240 15.30 -5.96 1.11
C ILE A 240 14.86 -6.55 2.45
N THR A 241 15.52 -7.61 2.93
CA THR A 241 15.07 -8.34 4.12
C THR A 241 15.40 -7.59 5.42
N LEU A 242 14.59 -7.77 6.46
CA LEU A 242 14.86 -7.30 7.82
C LEU A 242 16.17 -7.86 8.34
N LYS A 243 16.52 -9.10 7.99
CA LYS A 243 17.77 -9.74 8.38
C LYS A 243 18.99 -9.06 7.74
N GLU A 244 18.89 -8.62 6.49
CA GLU A 244 19.94 -7.82 5.83
C GLU A 244 20.04 -6.43 6.46
N LYS A 245 18.90 -5.77 6.69
CA LYS A 245 18.84 -4.45 7.34
C LYS A 245 19.41 -4.50 8.77
N GLN A 246 19.16 -5.57 9.52
CA GLN A 246 19.66 -5.75 10.88
C GLN A 246 21.19 -5.80 10.95
N LYS A 247 21.87 -6.28 9.89
CA LYS A 247 23.35 -6.26 9.83
C LYS A 247 23.90 -4.84 9.91
N GLU A 248 23.17 -3.88 9.33
CA GLU A 248 23.52 -2.46 9.36
C GLU A 248 22.95 -1.78 10.63
N PHE A 249 21.75 -2.18 11.06
CA PHE A 249 21.04 -1.63 12.21
C PHE A 249 20.63 -2.72 13.21
N PRO A 250 21.54 -3.13 14.13
CA PRO A 250 21.25 -4.20 15.09
C PRO A 250 20.03 -3.96 15.98
N ALA A 251 19.69 -2.68 16.22
CA ALA A 251 18.53 -2.30 17.03
C ALA A 251 17.17 -2.69 16.42
N ILE A 252 17.11 -3.11 15.15
CA ILE A 252 15.92 -3.73 14.55
C ILE A 252 15.44 -4.94 15.36
N GLU A 253 16.34 -5.67 16.03
CA GLU A 253 16.00 -6.80 16.91
C GLU A 253 14.99 -6.42 18.01
N LYS A 254 15.02 -5.17 18.47
CA LYS A 254 14.12 -4.68 19.51
C LYS A 254 12.67 -4.59 19.04
N MET A 255 12.42 -4.55 17.73
CA MET A 255 11.07 -4.60 17.15
C MET A 255 10.53 -6.03 17.05
N MET A 256 11.38 -7.06 17.05
CA MET A 256 10.95 -8.45 16.98
C MET A 256 10.28 -8.85 18.30
N GLY A 257 8.94 -8.87 18.31
CA GLY A 257 8.13 -8.95 19.53
C GLY A 257 8.13 -7.67 20.37
N GLY A 258 8.54 -6.56 19.78
CA GLY A 258 8.36 -5.24 20.36
C GLY A 258 6.96 -4.71 20.11
N VAL A 259 6.33 -4.16 21.13
CA VAL A 259 5.12 -3.34 20.93
C VAL A 259 5.52 -1.93 20.49
N HIS A 260 4.86 -1.40 19.47
CA HIS A 260 5.12 -0.04 18.99
C HIS A 260 4.26 0.94 19.79
N LEU A 261 4.87 1.97 20.37
CA LEU A 261 4.25 2.86 21.35
C LEU A 261 4.32 4.31 20.90
N TYR A 262 3.17 4.98 20.84
CA TYR A 262 3.11 6.44 20.82
C TYR A 262 2.75 6.93 22.22
N LEU A 263 3.66 7.65 22.87
CA LEU A 263 3.45 8.12 24.24
C LEU A 263 3.01 9.58 24.25
N TRP A 264 2.06 9.89 25.14
CA TRP A 264 1.40 11.18 25.26
C TRP A 264 1.35 11.63 26.71
N ASP A 265 1.29 12.95 26.92
CA ASP A 265 1.24 13.57 28.24
C ASP A 265 2.32 13.01 29.19
N ASN A 266 1.94 12.63 30.41
CA ASN A 266 2.81 12.03 31.43
C ASN A 266 3.28 10.59 31.11
N GLY A 267 2.80 9.98 30.02
CA GLY A 267 3.33 8.73 29.51
C GLY A 267 4.75 8.87 28.93
N ARG A 268 5.25 10.09 28.72
CA ARG A 268 6.60 10.37 28.20
C ARG A 268 7.69 10.44 29.26
N GLU A 269 7.38 10.11 30.49
CA GLU A 269 8.35 10.03 31.58
C GLU A 269 9.07 8.67 31.55
N VAL A 270 10.37 8.64 31.84
CA VAL A 270 11.11 7.37 31.93
C VAL A 270 10.56 6.44 32.99
N SER A 271 9.99 6.99 34.07
CA SER A 271 9.31 6.19 35.10
C SER A 271 8.12 5.41 34.54
N PHE A 272 7.44 5.89 33.50
CA PHE A 272 6.41 5.13 32.80
C PHE A 272 7.01 3.96 32.01
N ALA A 273 8.13 4.18 31.30
CA ALA A 273 8.83 3.10 30.60
C ALA A 273 9.36 2.02 31.57
N GLN A 274 9.84 2.43 32.75
CA GLN A 274 10.22 1.51 33.83
C GLN A 274 9.01 0.71 34.34
N GLU A 275 7.86 1.35 34.48
CA GLU A 275 6.62 0.67 34.88
C GLU A 275 6.18 -0.38 33.84
N LEU A 276 6.24 -0.04 32.54
CA LEU A 276 5.98 -1.00 31.46
C LEU A 276 6.91 -2.21 31.58
N LYS A 277 8.21 -1.96 31.82
CA LYS A 277 9.22 -3.02 31.97
C LYS A 277 8.92 -3.90 33.18
N GLN A 278 8.60 -3.31 34.33
CA GLN A 278 8.19 -4.03 35.56
C GLN A 278 6.90 -4.84 35.37
N ALA A 279 5.99 -4.38 34.49
CA ALA A 279 4.77 -5.11 34.14
C ALA A 279 5.00 -6.29 33.17
N GLY A 280 6.24 -6.52 32.73
CA GLY A 280 6.63 -7.61 31.84
C GLY A 280 6.58 -7.26 30.35
N ILE A 281 6.55 -5.97 29.99
CA ILE A 281 6.75 -5.53 28.60
C ILE A 281 8.27 -5.53 28.35
N GLU A 282 8.80 -6.61 27.78
CA GLU A 282 10.25 -6.80 27.70
C GLU A 282 10.92 -6.04 26.55
N LYS A 283 10.21 -5.93 25.42
CA LYS A 283 10.60 -5.20 24.22
C LYS A 283 9.51 -4.20 23.84
N ALA A 284 9.91 -2.97 23.57
CA ALA A 284 9.04 -1.93 23.05
C ALA A 284 9.82 -1.00 22.12
N PHE A 285 9.09 -0.42 21.17
CA PHE A 285 9.57 0.65 20.32
C PHE A 285 8.77 1.93 20.65
N VAL A 286 9.41 2.87 21.33
CA VAL A 286 8.81 4.12 21.76
C VAL A 286 9.05 5.20 20.71
N LEU A 287 7.96 5.71 20.13
CA LEU A 287 7.95 6.88 19.27
C LEU A 287 7.36 8.08 20.02
N TRP A 288 8.06 9.21 20.02
CA TRP A 288 7.54 10.46 20.57
C TRP A 288 7.33 11.52 19.47
N ASN A 289 6.37 12.42 19.70
CA ASN A 289 5.96 13.42 18.72
C ASN A 289 6.36 14.84 19.18
N PRO A 290 7.31 15.50 18.49
CA PRO A 290 7.83 16.82 18.87
C PRO A 290 6.87 17.99 18.57
N ASN A 291 5.70 17.73 17.98
CA ASN A 291 4.66 18.75 17.81
C ASN A 291 3.80 18.96 19.06
N HIS A 292 3.94 18.07 20.05
CA HIS A 292 3.06 18.02 21.21
C HIS A 292 3.90 18.03 22.50
N PRO A 293 3.85 19.07 23.35
CA PRO A 293 4.48 19.05 24.67
C PRO A 293 3.75 18.08 25.63
N PRO A 294 4.25 17.77 26.83
CA PRO A 294 5.61 18.02 27.28
C PRO A 294 6.61 17.25 26.39
N TYR A 295 7.78 17.85 26.19
CA TYR A 295 8.91 17.15 25.58
C TYR A 295 9.51 16.16 26.59
N PRO A 296 10.05 15.02 26.13
CA PRO A 296 10.77 14.12 27.02
C PRO A 296 11.96 14.83 27.68
N GLU A 297 12.42 14.30 28.81
CA GLU A 297 13.62 14.81 29.48
C GLU A 297 14.89 14.63 28.63
N ILE A 298 15.91 15.46 28.85
CA ILE A 298 17.21 15.27 28.19
C ILE A 298 17.79 13.90 28.56
N GLY A 299 18.26 13.16 27.57
CA GLY A 299 18.76 11.79 27.74
C GLY A 299 17.66 10.71 27.77
N TYR A 300 16.41 11.06 27.49
CA TYR A 300 15.28 10.12 27.42
C TYR A 300 15.59 8.86 26.58
N ASP A 301 16.11 9.04 25.37
CA ASP A 301 16.44 7.93 24.46
C ASP A 301 17.49 6.97 25.03
N ASN A 302 18.51 7.51 25.72
CA ASN A 302 19.53 6.69 26.38
C ASN A 302 18.93 5.85 27.51
N LYS A 303 18.05 6.45 28.31
CA LYS A 303 17.36 5.75 29.41
C LYS A 303 16.39 4.68 28.89
N LEU A 304 15.71 4.93 27.76
CA LEU A 304 14.92 3.89 27.08
C LEU A 304 15.81 2.74 26.56
N LYS A 305 16.98 3.08 26.02
CA LYS A 305 17.95 2.10 25.54
C LYS A 305 18.51 1.23 26.68
N GLU A 306 18.76 1.79 27.86
CA GLU A 306 19.14 1.06 29.07
C GLU A 306 18.08 0.04 29.51
N LEU A 307 16.79 0.33 29.26
CA LEU A 307 15.68 -0.61 29.49
C LEU A 307 15.55 -1.69 28.40
N GLY A 308 16.37 -1.61 27.34
CA GLY A 308 16.32 -2.50 26.19
C GLY A 308 15.29 -2.09 25.12
N TYR A 309 14.67 -0.91 25.24
CA TYR A 309 13.71 -0.42 24.27
C TYR A 309 14.37 0.27 23.08
N LEU A 310 13.68 0.27 21.94
CA LEU A 310 14.00 1.10 20.79
C LEU A 310 13.33 2.46 20.98
N SER A 311 14.02 3.53 20.61
CA SER A 311 13.43 4.86 20.59
C SER A 311 13.47 5.49 19.20
N GLY A 312 12.48 6.32 18.91
CA GLY A 312 12.39 7.06 17.66
C GLY A 312 11.51 8.29 17.78
N VAL A 313 11.51 9.08 16.71
CA VAL A 313 10.76 10.34 16.66
C VAL A 313 9.85 10.39 15.43
N TYR A 314 8.70 11.03 15.60
CA TYR A 314 7.82 11.41 14.49
C TYR A 314 8.45 12.56 13.69
N GLU A 315 8.49 12.40 12.36
CA GLU A 315 9.03 13.39 11.45
C GLU A 315 8.08 13.64 10.25
N LEU A 316 7.98 14.90 9.86
CA LEU A 316 7.10 15.39 8.80
C LEU A 316 7.81 16.48 7.98
N PHE A 317 8.23 16.13 6.77
CA PHE A 317 8.76 17.08 5.77
C PHE A 317 7.82 17.28 4.58
N ARG A 318 6.57 16.81 4.69
CA ARG A 318 5.59 16.79 3.60
C ARG A 318 4.63 17.97 3.64
N ASP A 319 4.35 18.56 4.81
CA ASP A 319 3.34 19.62 4.96
C ASP A 319 3.93 21.00 5.26
N ALA A 320 3.60 21.99 4.44
CA ALA A 320 3.85 23.41 4.70
C ALA A 320 2.55 24.19 4.95
N LYS A 321 2.64 25.34 5.63
CA LYS A 321 1.49 26.22 5.93
C LYS A 321 1.74 27.63 5.39
N LEU A 322 0.69 28.37 5.00
CA LEU A 322 0.84 29.73 4.43
C LEU A 322 1.60 30.70 5.34
N ARG A 323 1.45 30.56 6.67
CA ARG A 323 2.21 31.35 7.66
C ARG A 323 3.72 31.26 7.47
N ASP A 324 4.20 30.16 6.89
CA ASP A 324 5.61 29.90 6.60
C ASP A 324 6.13 30.74 5.43
N THR A 325 5.30 31.60 4.81
CA THR A 325 5.74 32.59 3.82
C THR A 325 6.49 33.75 4.45
N ILE A 326 6.23 34.02 5.74
CA ILE A 326 6.77 35.16 6.48
C ILE A 326 7.89 34.66 7.41
N GLY A 327 8.89 35.51 7.62
CA GLY A 327 10.01 35.25 8.54
C GLY A 327 11.21 34.62 7.86
N THR A 328 12.24 34.37 8.66
CA THR A 328 13.47 33.68 8.24
C THR A 328 13.66 32.45 9.11
N ILE A 329 14.31 31.43 8.54
CA ILE A 329 14.71 30.27 9.32
C ILE A 329 15.79 30.72 10.30
N ASN A 330 15.50 30.66 11.60
CA ASN A 330 16.52 30.75 12.63
C ASN A 330 16.91 29.35 13.08
N THR A 331 17.96 28.80 12.49
CA THR A 331 18.48 27.46 12.82
C THR A 331 19.04 27.36 14.24
N THR A 332 19.30 28.51 14.90
CA THR A 332 19.84 28.61 16.26
C THR A 332 18.78 28.79 17.35
N SER A 333 17.50 28.96 16.98
CA SER A 333 16.43 29.21 17.96
C SER A 333 16.18 27.99 18.85
N THR A 334 16.19 28.21 20.17
CA THR A 334 15.89 27.20 21.21
C THR A 334 14.63 27.53 22.01
N THR A 335 13.92 28.62 21.67
CA THR A 335 12.70 29.06 22.37
C THR A 335 11.43 28.61 21.64
N GLY A 336 10.34 28.40 22.38
CA GLY A 336 9.07 27.91 21.84
C GLY A 336 9.08 26.42 21.46
N THR A 337 8.22 25.99 20.54
CA THR A 337 8.25 24.62 20.00
C THR A 337 9.39 24.49 18.97
N PHE A 338 10.64 24.61 19.39
CA PHE A 338 11.80 24.65 18.49
C PHE A 338 12.05 23.34 17.71
N LEU A 339 11.35 22.26 18.06
CA LEU A 339 11.33 20.98 17.32
C LEU A 339 10.09 20.79 16.45
N ASN A 340 9.24 21.82 16.31
CA ASN A 340 7.98 21.74 15.55
C ASN A 340 8.24 21.33 14.10
N ARG A 341 7.52 20.29 13.66
CA ARG A 341 7.63 19.70 12.32
C ARG A 341 6.78 20.43 11.29
N PHE A 342 5.81 21.24 11.71
CA PHE A 342 4.85 21.96 10.85
C PHE A 342 5.26 23.41 10.54
N SER A 343 6.54 23.75 10.62
CA SER A 343 6.97 25.12 10.31
C SER A 343 8.27 25.18 9.53
N PHE A 344 8.23 26.00 8.47
CA PHE A 344 9.32 26.21 7.53
C PHE A 344 9.44 27.70 7.17
N PRO A 345 9.66 28.62 8.15
CA PRO A 345 9.53 30.06 7.93
C PRO A 345 10.42 30.58 6.79
N GLY A 346 9.83 31.34 5.87
CA GLY A 346 10.48 31.89 4.69
C GLY A 346 10.67 30.92 3.52
N LEU A 347 10.39 29.62 3.68
CA LEU A 347 10.62 28.62 2.63
C LEU A 347 9.38 28.29 1.79
N PHE A 348 8.18 28.65 2.25
CA PHE A 348 6.92 28.16 1.69
C PHE A 348 6.85 28.19 0.14
N ASN A 349 7.19 29.33 -0.48
CA ASN A 349 7.13 29.50 -1.93
C ASN A 349 8.16 28.66 -2.71
N GLN A 350 9.28 28.32 -2.07
CA GLN A 350 10.38 27.57 -2.66
C GLN A 350 10.14 26.06 -2.60
N ILE A 351 9.56 25.58 -1.50
CA ILE A 351 9.45 24.14 -1.20
C ILE A 351 8.10 23.54 -1.55
N THR A 352 7.05 24.32 -1.80
CA THR A 352 5.71 23.78 -2.07
C THR A 352 5.53 23.25 -3.50
N LEU A 353 4.77 22.17 -3.64
CA LEU A 353 4.37 21.60 -4.93
C LEU A 353 3.45 22.56 -5.68
N LYS A 354 3.76 22.80 -6.96
CA LYS A 354 2.91 23.52 -7.91
C LYS A 354 2.26 22.52 -8.88
N GLN A 355 0.95 22.57 -8.98
CA GLN A 355 0.15 21.76 -9.90
C GLN A 355 0.21 22.32 -11.33
N LYS A 356 -0.33 21.56 -12.28
CA LYS A 356 -0.40 21.94 -13.71
C LYS A 356 -1.05 23.30 -13.95
N ASP A 357 -2.08 23.64 -13.17
CA ASP A 357 -2.81 24.91 -13.27
C ASP A 357 -2.11 26.08 -12.55
N GLY A 358 -0.90 25.85 -12.05
CA GLY A 358 -0.11 26.83 -11.30
C GLY A 358 -0.50 26.97 -9.83
N LYS A 359 -1.59 26.34 -9.38
CA LYS A 359 -1.98 26.38 -7.96
C LYS A 359 -1.09 25.47 -7.13
N LEU A 360 -1.03 25.74 -5.83
CA LEU A 360 -0.37 24.85 -4.89
C LEU A 360 -1.22 23.61 -4.63
N HIS A 361 -0.58 22.47 -4.40
CA HIS A 361 -1.30 21.25 -4.00
C HIS A 361 -1.61 21.30 -2.49
N TYR A 362 -2.89 21.15 -2.13
CA TYR A 362 -3.37 21.17 -0.74
C TYR A 362 -4.02 19.84 -0.38
N SER A 363 -3.56 19.21 0.69
CA SER A 363 -3.99 17.86 1.10
C SER A 363 -5.23 17.82 1.98
N GLY A 364 -5.71 18.98 2.43
CA GLY A 364 -6.68 19.07 3.54
C GLY A 364 -6.01 19.27 4.90
N PHE A 365 -4.72 18.94 5.03
CA PHE A 365 -3.93 19.20 6.24
C PHE A 365 -2.98 20.37 6.01
N GLY A 366 -2.22 20.36 4.92
CA GLY A 366 -1.25 21.38 4.58
C GLY A 366 -1.03 21.47 3.07
N TYR A 367 -0.16 22.38 2.66
CA TYR A 367 0.33 22.41 1.29
C TYR A 367 1.46 21.41 1.15
N ASP A 368 1.37 20.55 0.15
CA ASP A 368 2.39 19.54 -0.10
C ASP A 368 3.74 20.17 -0.42
N ILE A 369 4.78 19.62 0.19
CA ILE A 369 6.16 19.94 -0.06
C ILE A 369 6.70 19.06 -1.18
N ASN A 370 7.49 19.67 -2.06
CA ASN A 370 8.31 19.02 -3.05
C ASN A 370 9.52 18.37 -2.35
N PRO A 371 9.65 17.03 -2.33
CA PRO A 371 10.72 16.33 -1.61
C PRO A 371 12.12 16.72 -2.10
N LYS A 372 12.28 16.96 -3.42
CA LYS A 372 13.55 17.42 -3.98
C LYS A 372 13.93 18.82 -3.46
N ALA A 373 12.96 19.70 -3.28
CA ALA A 373 13.20 21.07 -2.84
C ALA A 373 13.55 21.16 -1.34
N ILE A 374 12.95 20.31 -0.49
CA ILE A 374 13.20 20.34 0.96
C ILE A 374 14.47 19.59 1.38
N LEU A 375 14.87 18.56 0.63
CA LEU A 375 16.04 17.71 0.92
C LEU A 375 17.30 18.48 1.40
N PRO A 376 17.77 19.55 0.73
CA PRO A 376 18.99 20.25 1.16
C PRO A 376 18.84 20.98 2.50
N TYR A 377 17.61 21.27 2.93
CA TYR A 377 17.33 22.00 4.18
C TYR A 377 17.17 21.06 5.39
N ILE A 378 16.83 19.78 5.17
CA ILE A 378 16.52 18.82 6.24
C ILE A 378 17.57 18.80 7.37
N PRO A 379 18.89 18.75 7.09
CA PRO A 379 19.90 18.74 8.14
C PRO A 379 19.83 19.94 9.09
N SER A 380 19.87 21.14 8.52
CA SER A 380 20.02 22.40 9.25
C SER A 380 18.70 22.94 9.82
N LEU A 381 17.56 22.48 9.30
CA LEU A 381 16.23 22.86 9.83
C LEU A 381 16.07 22.44 11.29
N ARG A 382 16.36 21.16 11.59
CA ARG A 382 16.19 20.61 12.94
C ARG A 382 16.93 19.30 13.20
N THR A 383 17.18 18.48 12.19
CA THR A 383 17.73 17.12 12.39
C THR A 383 19.06 17.13 13.13
N ASP A 384 20.02 17.97 12.69
CA ASP A 384 21.35 18.06 13.32
C ASP A 384 21.25 18.52 14.79
N ARG A 385 20.32 19.44 15.09
CA ARG A 385 20.08 19.95 16.45
C ARG A 385 19.36 18.95 17.33
N GLU A 386 18.36 18.26 16.81
CA GLU A 386 17.58 17.32 17.60
C GLU A 386 18.44 16.14 18.04
N LEU A 387 19.24 15.58 17.12
CA LEU A 387 20.08 14.42 17.42
C LEU A 387 21.19 14.72 18.42
N SER A 388 21.57 15.98 18.62
CA SER A 388 22.50 16.35 19.69
C SER A 388 21.87 16.37 21.08
N ILE A 389 20.53 16.42 21.17
CA ILE A 389 19.77 16.44 22.42
C ILE A 389 19.10 15.08 22.69
N TYR A 390 18.56 14.48 21.64
CA TYR A 390 17.75 13.26 21.64
C TYR A 390 18.35 12.27 20.63
N PRO A 391 19.33 11.44 21.04
CA PRO A 391 20.04 10.52 20.16
C PRO A 391 19.22 9.23 19.91
N HIS A 392 17.99 9.39 19.44
CA HIS A 392 17.11 8.27 19.10
C HIS A 392 17.66 7.43 17.94
N GLU A 393 17.25 6.16 17.85
CA GLU A 393 17.77 5.21 16.86
C GLU A 393 16.91 5.14 15.59
N SER A 394 15.75 5.80 15.57
CA SER A 394 14.76 5.69 14.49
C SER A 394 14.01 6.98 14.14
N PHE A 395 13.71 7.16 12.85
CA PHE A 395 12.80 8.18 12.33
C PHE A 395 11.57 7.56 11.67
N PHE A 396 10.40 8.08 12.02
CA PHE A 396 9.14 7.79 11.32
C PHE A 396 8.84 8.90 10.31
N SER A 397 8.91 8.58 9.02
CA SER A 397 8.66 9.50 7.90
C SER A 397 7.15 9.55 7.60
N ASP A 398 6.48 10.61 8.03
CA ASP A 398 5.04 10.79 7.87
C ASP A 398 4.65 11.37 6.50
N GLY A 399 3.50 10.93 5.99
CA GLY A 399 2.85 11.50 4.81
C GLY A 399 3.43 11.13 3.44
N PHE A 400 4.75 11.09 3.24
CA PHE A 400 5.36 10.88 1.91
C PHE A 400 4.96 9.55 1.27
N LEU A 401 5.09 8.45 2.01
CA LEU A 401 4.75 7.10 1.54
C LEU A 401 3.26 6.79 1.66
N ALA A 402 2.49 7.66 2.30
CA ALA A 402 1.07 7.50 2.57
C ALA A 402 0.18 8.19 1.52
N SER A 403 0.60 9.36 1.01
CA SER A 403 -0.26 10.26 0.23
C SER A 403 -0.37 9.89 -1.26
N GLY A 404 0.59 9.15 -1.80
CA GLY A 404 0.81 9.02 -3.25
C GLY A 404 2.04 9.80 -3.73
N ILE A 405 2.31 9.70 -5.02
CA ILE A 405 3.39 10.43 -5.70
C ILE A 405 2.82 11.51 -6.62
N PHE A 406 3.50 12.65 -6.68
CA PHE A 406 2.97 13.87 -7.30
C PHE A 406 3.93 14.46 -8.31
N GLU A 407 3.41 15.32 -9.19
CA GLU A 407 4.22 16.14 -10.08
C GLU A 407 4.40 17.55 -9.52
N CYS A 408 5.49 18.21 -9.89
CA CYS A 408 5.69 19.62 -9.64
C CYS A 408 5.93 20.36 -10.97
N TYR A 409 5.16 21.42 -11.20
CA TYR A 409 5.24 22.33 -12.34
C TYR A 409 5.91 23.67 -11.99
N SER A 410 6.57 23.77 -10.84
CA SER A 410 7.41 24.94 -10.54
C SER A 410 8.57 25.04 -11.51
N LYS A 411 9.00 26.27 -11.82
CA LYS A 411 10.16 26.53 -12.67
C LYS A 411 11.46 26.11 -11.98
N ASP A 412 11.54 26.31 -10.67
CA ASP A 412 12.76 26.12 -9.90
C ASP A 412 13.00 24.66 -9.52
N ASN A 413 11.92 23.92 -9.21
CA ASN A 413 11.98 22.53 -8.76
C ASN A 413 10.96 21.65 -9.51
N PRO A 414 11.01 21.56 -10.85
CA PRO A 414 10.12 20.67 -11.59
C PRO A 414 10.46 19.21 -11.25
N LEU A 415 9.42 18.39 -11.13
CA LEU A 415 9.58 16.93 -11.03
C LEU A 415 8.39 16.18 -11.63
N THR A 416 8.65 14.98 -12.15
CA THR A 416 7.66 13.94 -12.49
C THR A 416 7.31 13.10 -11.25
N ARG A 417 6.28 12.25 -11.34
CA ARG A 417 5.96 11.28 -10.28
C ARG A 417 7.10 10.32 -9.96
N SER A 418 7.82 9.83 -10.97
CA SER A 418 9.03 9.01 -10.78
C SER A 418 10.14 9.77 -10.06
N GLN A 419 10.35 11.05 -10.39
CA GLN A 419 11.33 11.89 -9.70
C GLN A 419 10.90 12.25 -8.28
N TYR A 420 9.60 12.38 -8.00
CA TYR A 420 9.08 12.50 -6.63
C TYR A 420 9.48 11.28 -5.80
N LYS A 421 9.17 10.09 -6.33
CA LYS A 421 9.48 8.80 -5.72
C LYS A 421 10.97 8.67 -5.40
N GLN A 422 11.83 9.00 -6.36
CA GLN A 422 13.27 8.99 -6.17
C GLN A 422 13.72 10.00 -5.10
N ALA A 423 13.18 11.23 -5.10
CA ALA A 423 13.54 12.21 -4.09
C ALA A 423 13.12 11.80 -2.66
N VAL A 424 12.02 11.08 -2.48
CA VAL A 424 11.64 10.47 -1.18
C VAL A 424 12.66 9.41 -0.77
N ILE A 425 13.08 8.54 -1.69
CA ILE A 425 14.15 7.55 -1.45
C ILE A 425 15.47 8.24 -1.07
N ASP A 426 15.81 9.35 -1.74
CA ASP A 426 17.02 10.14 -1.44
C ASP A 426 16.97 10.76 -0.03
N ILE A 427 15.79 11.20 0.42
CA ILE A 427 15.58 11.63 1.81
C ILE A 427 15.85 10.46 2.77
N HIS A 428 15.33 9.26 2.51
CA HIS A 428 15.61 8.11 3.38
C HIS A 428 17.11 7.76 3.38
N HIS A 429 17.77 7.80 2.23
CA HIS A 429 19.21 7.58 2.15
C HIS A 429 20.01 8.64 2.90
N LEU A 430 19.57 9.91 2.96
CA LEU A 430 20.18 10.90 3.84
C LEU A 430 20.15 10.43 5.29
N PHE A 431 19.00 9.96 5.79
CA PHE A 431 18.86 9.47 7.16
C PHE A 431 19.63 8.18 7.45
N ILE A 432 19.56 7.21 6.55
CA ILE A 432 20.29 5.94 6.66
C ILE A 432 21.80 6.20 6.63
N ASN A 433 22.30 6.97 5.66
CA ASN A 433 23.73 7.06 5.41
C ASN A 433 24.42 8.07 6.32
N LYS A 434 23.85 9.28 6.48
CA LYS A 434 24.44 10.36 7.30
C LYS A 434 24.15 10.15 8.78
N TYR A 435 22.89 9.86 9.12
CA TYR A 435 22.45 9.83 10.52
C TYR A 435 22.43 8.42 11.13
N LYS A 436 22.63 7.36 10.32
CA LYS A 436 22.60 5.96 10.77
C LYS A 436 21.27 5.59 11.46
N MET A 437 20.17 6.02 10.84
CA MET A 437 18.83 5.88 11.40
C MET A 437 18.05 4.72 10.82
N ILE A 438 17.31 4.02 11.67
CA ILE A 438 16.27 3.09 11.25
C ILE A 438 15.08 3.91 10.75
N MET A 439 14.81 3.84 9.45
CA MET A 439 13.67 4.53 8.86
C MET A 439 12.40 3.70 8.96
N GLY A 440 11.28 4.35 9.27
CA GLY A 440 9.95 3.82 9.05
C GLY A 440 9.05 4.79 8.32
N MET A 441 7.86 4.32 7.98
CA MET A 441 6.93 5.02 7.10
C MET A 441 5.50 5.02 7.63
N GLU A 442 4.76 6.10 7.36
CA GLU A 442 3.30 6.08 7.43
C GLU A 442 2.74 5.34 6.24
N TRP A 443 1.96 4.28 6.52
CA TRP A 443 1.45 3.37 5.50
C TRP A 443 2.59 2.72 4.69
N GLY A 444 2.28 1.79 3.78
CA GLY A 444 3.22 0.74 3.34
C GLY A 444 3.46 0.72 1.84
N ALA A 445 3.60 1.89 1.20
CA ALA A 445 3.91 1.95 -0.23
C ALA A 445 5.18 1.14 -0.53
N ASP A 446 5.07 0.14 -1.39
CA ASP A 446 6.10 -0.90 -1.50
C ASP A 446 7.45 -0.38 -2.03
N TYR A 447 7.47 0.72 -2.80
CA TYR A 447 8.70 1.36 -3.26
C TYR A 447 9.57 1.87 -2.09
N GLY A 448 8.98 2.10 -0.91
CA GLY A 448 9.69 2.49 0.29
C GLY A 448 10.33 1.33 1.05
N VAL A 449 9.90 0.09 0.81
CA VAL A 449 10.33 -1.10 1.57
C VAL A 449 11.85 -1.28 1.57
N PRO A 450 12.60 -1.08 0.45
CA PRO A 450 14.06 -1.23 0.48
C PRO A 450 14.77 -0.27 1.45
N THR A 451 14.16 0.86 1.79
CA THR A 451 14.77 1.93 2.61
C THR A 451 14.14 2.08 3.99
N THR A 452 13.31 1.13 4.43
CA THR A 452 12.59 1.22 5.70
C THR A 452 12.53 -0.14 6.41
N ALA A 453 12.38 -0.13 7.73
CA ALA A 453 12.30 -1.35 8.55
C ALA A 453 10.91 -1.55 9.19
N TYR A 454 10.06 -0.52 9.20
CA TYR A 454 8.70 -0.63 9.69
C TYR A 454 7.71 0.30 8.98
N ALA A 455 6.44 -0.09 8.97
CA ALA A 455 5.33 0.70 8.43
C ALA A 455 4.16 0.74 9.43
N HIS A 456 3.77 1.93 9.88
CA HIS A 456 2.60 2.09 10.73
C HIS A 456 1.34 2.34 9.88
N GLY A 457 0.38 1.43 9.96
CA GLY A 457 -0.91 1.57 9.27
C GLY A 457 -1.26 0.52 8.24
N MET A 458 -0.39 -0.46 7.96
CA MET A 458 -0.68 -1.44 6.92
C MET A 458 -1.88 -2.32 7.26
N THR A 459 -2.03 -2.71 8.54
CA THR A 459 -3.15 -3.55 8.98
C THR A 459 -4.50 -2.82 8.92
N THR A 460 -4.48 -1.48 8.93
CA THR A 460 -5.67 -0.65 8.85
C THR A 460 -6.16 -0.48 7.42
N LEU A 461 -7.44 -0.80 7.18
CA LEU A 461 -8.10 -0.49 5.90
C LEU A 461 -8.49 0.99 5.86
N HIS A 462 -7.54 1.83 5.47
CA HIS A 462 -7.60 3.29 5.62
C HIS A 462 -8.80 3.92 4.92
N ARG A 463 -9.19 3.42 3.75
CA ARG A 463 -10.37 3.91 3.02
C ARG A 463 -11.64 3.87 3.86
N MET A 464 -11.79 2.86 4.72
CA MET A 464 -12.97 2.76 5.60
C MET A 464 -12.93 3.88 6.63
N LEU A 465 -11.77 4.13 7.26
CA LEU A 465 -11.57 5.30 8.12
C LEU A 465 -11.90 6.59 7.38
N TYR A 466 -11.30 6.76 6.19
CA TYR A 466 -11.49 7.74 5.11
C TYR A 466 -12.87 8.35 4.88
N ARG A 467 -13.82 7.43 4.72
CA ARG A 467 -15.09 7.68 4.03
C ARG A 467 -16.29 7.50 4.93
N SER A 468 -16.10 7.14 6.19
CA SER A 468 -17.22 6.98 7.09
C SER A 468 -17.98 8.30 7.28
N PRO A 469 -19.32 8.28 7.22
CA PRO A 469 -20.14 9.44 7.55
C PRO A 469 -19.99 9.86 9.02
N ASP A 470 -19.49 8.95 9.88
CA ASP A 470 -19.35 9.18 11.32
C ASP A 470 -18.08 9.95 11.70
N ARG A 471 -17.32 10.48 10.71
CA ARG A 471 -16.06 11.22 10.94
C ARG A 471 -16.12 12.44 11.87
N LYS A 472 -17.31 13.00 12.06
CA LYS A 472 -17.55 14.14 12.95
C LYS A 472 -18.32 13.73 14.22
N LYS A 473 -18.72 12.46 14.33
CA LYS A 473 -19.50 11.92 15.44
C LYS A 473 -18.56 11.41 16.52
N LYS A 474 -18.55 12.12 17.66
CA LYS A 474 -17.78 11.74 18.86
C LYS A 474 -18.04 10.27 19.23
N LYS A 475 -17.03 9.61 19.80
CA LYS A 475 -17.05 8.19 20.25
C LYS A 475 -17.13 7.14 19.13
N THR A 476 -16.93 7.53 17.88
CA THR A 476 -16.74 6.58 16.76
C THR A 476 -15.29 6.59 16.31
N ILE A 477 -14.83 5.50 15.72
CA ILE A 477 -13.42 5.33 15.30
C ILE A 477 -13.02 6.30 14.18
N TYR A 478 -14.02 6.88 13.54
CA TYR A 478 -13.88 7.80 12.44
C TYR A 478 -13.74 9.22 12.91
N TYR A 479 -14.13 9.49 14.16
CA TYR A 479 -14.06 10.81 14.73
C TYR A 479 -12.62 11.29 14.62
N TYR A 480 -12.41 12.26 13.73
CA TYR A 480 -11.07 12.79 13.47
C TYR A 480 -10.46 13.47 14.71
N GLY A 481 -11.21 13.53 15.81
CA GLY A 481 -10.71 13.89 17.12
C GLY A 481 -10.26 15.34 17.19
N ASP A 482 -10.11 15.82 18.42
CA ASP A 482 -9.55 17.13 18.63
C ASP A 482 -8.02 17.03 18.77
N TRP A 483 -7.30 17.40 17.71
CA TRP A 483 -5.85 17.62 17.76
C TRP A 483 -5.47 18.88 18.56
N SER A 484 -6.44 19.72 18.96
CA SER A 484 -6.17 21.00 19.60
C SER A 484 -5.56 20.88 20.99
N HIS A 485 -5.75 19.75 21.68
CA HIS A 485 -5.10 19.55 22.97
C HIS A 485 -3.60 19.31 22.76
N PRO A 486 -2.73 20.24 23.18
CA PRO A 486 -1.31 20.19 22.82
C PRO A 486 -0.62 18.95 23.40
N SER A 487 -0.99 18.51 24.61
CA SER A 487 -0.30 17.37 25.25
C SER A 487 -0.94 16.00 25.12
N ARG A 488 -2.24 15.96 24.83
CA ARG A 488 -3.08 14.77 24.99
C ARG A 488 -4.20 14.76 23.93
N PRO A 489 -3.85 14.69 22.64
CA PRO A 489 -4.83 14.73 21.57
C PRO A 489 -5.75 13.50 21.67
N SER A 490 -7.06 13.76 21.74
CA SER A 490 -8.06 12.72 21.97
C SER A 490 -8.08 11.64 20.89
N ILE A 491 -7.71 11.99 19.64
CA ILE A 491 -7.56 11.03 18.54
C ILE A 491 -6.62 9.87 18.89
N MET A 492 -5.57 10.14 19.68
CA MET A 492 -4.51 9.19 19.98
C MET A 492 -4.77 8.35 21.23
N VAL A 493 -5.49 8.86 22.23
CA VAL A 493 -5.66 8.16 23.53
C VAL A 493 -7.14 7.91 23.87
N GLY A 494 -8.00 8.01 22.87
CA GLY A 494 -9.46 7.90 22.98
C GLY A 494 -9.99 6.46 22.93
N GLU A 495 -11.30 6.36 23.21
CA GLU A 495 -12.11 5.14 23.03
C GLU A 495 -13.16 5.37 21.97
N TYR A 496 -13.36 4.34 21.16
CA TYR A 496 -14.21 4.40 20.01
C TYR A 496 -14.98 3.10 19.80
N VAL A 497 -16.08 3.23 19.08
CA VAL A 497 -16.95 2.11 18.67
C VAL A 497 -16.80 1.89 17.17
N ALA A 498 -16.67 0.63 16.75
CA ALA A 498 -16.61 0.24 15.35
C ALA A 498 -17.98 0.43 14.69
N ASP A 499 -18.06 1.13 13.56
CA ASP A 499 -19.32 1.19 12.80
C ASP A 499 -19.52 -0.06 11.94
N LYS A 500 -20.70 -0.16 11.33
CA LYS A 500 -21.06 -1.29 10.44
C LYS A 500 -20.10 -1.48 9.26
N ASN A 501 -19.55 -0.39 8.69
CA ASN A 501 -18.63 -0.45 7.56
C ASN A 501 -17.25 -0.94 8.03
N TYR A 502 -16.79 -0.51 9.20
CA TYR A 502 -15.57 -1.07 9.81
C TYR A 502 -15.70 -2.57 10.01
N LEU A 503 -16.81 -2.99 10.64
CA LEU A 503 -17.10 -4.40 10.93
C LEU A 503 -17.23 -5.22 9.64
N LYS A 504 -17.82 -4.65 8.58
CA LYS A 504 -18.03 -5.31 7.29
C LYS A 504 -16.75 -5.49 6.48
N TRP A 505 -15.84 -4.51 6.47
CA TRP A 505 -14.67 -4.54 5.59
C TRP A 505 -13.32 -4.46 6.30
N ALA A 506 -13.17 -3.60 7.31
CA ALA A 506 -11.88 -3.35 7.92
C ALA A 506 -11.43 -4.45 8.90
N ILE A 507 -12.36 -5.13 9.58
CA ILE A 507 -12.03 -6.18 10.57
C ILE A 507 -12.80 -7.48 10.34
N ASN A 508 -13.32 -7.67 9.12
CA ASN A 508 -14.06 -8.89 8.75
C ASN A 508 -13.07 -10.00 8.37
N GLU A 509 -12.92 -10.97 9.24
CA GLU A 509 -12.03 -12.14 9.08
C GLU A 509 -12.32 -12.92 7.80
N LYS A 510 -13.57 -12.92 7.31
CA LYS A 510 -13.97 -13.71 6.14
C LYS A 510 -13.45 -13.16 4.83
N ILE A 511 -12.96 -11.91 4.83
CA ILE A 511 -12.45 -11.26 3.63
C ILE A 511 -11.07 -10.63 3.81
N ARG A 512 -10.65 -10.32 5.03
CA ARG A 512 -9.28 -9.85 5.28
C ARG A 512 -8.32 -11.01 4.98
N VAL A 513 -7.28 -10.73 4.21
CA VAL A 513 -6.21 -11.68 3.88
C VAL A 513 -4.86 -10.94 3.90
N PRO A 514 -3.75 -11.60 4.26
CA PRO A 514 -2.45 -10.94 4.44
C PRO A 514 -1.66 -10.81 3.13
N LEU A 515 -2.22 -10.18 2.10
CA LEU A 515 -1.56 -10.07 0.79
C LEU A 515 -0.20 -9.39 0.89
N TYR A 516 -0.08 -8.35 1.72
CA TYR A 516 1.18 -7.63 1.93
C TYR A 516 2.21 -8.49 2.67
N GLN A 517 1.82 -9.20 3.74
CA GLN A 517 2.74 -10.09 4.47
C GLN A 517 3.23 -11.25 3.61
N LEU A 518 2.38 -11.82 2.76
CA LEU A 518 2.77 -12.87 1.81
C LEU A 518 3.88 -12.40 0.85
N VAL A 519 4.05 -11.09 0.67
CA VAL A 519 5.09 -10.47 -0.15
C VAL A 519 6.26 -9.94 0.67
N TYR A 520 6.03 -9.38 1.86
CA TYR A 520 7.01 -8.53 2.57
C TYR A 520 7.18 -8.81 4.08
N HIS A 521 6.61 -9.88 4.64
CA HIS A 521 6.70 -10.14 6.09
C HIS A 521 8.14 -10.14 6.63
N ASP A 522 9.08 -10.74 5.90
CA ASP A 522 10.52 -10.78 6.22
C ASP A 522 11.30 -9.54 5.78
N ALA A 523 10.63 -8.52 5.24
CA ALA A 523 11.25 -7.29 4.74
C ALA A 523 10.90 -6.05 5.57
N ILE A 524 9.75 -6.05 6.26
CA ILE A 524 9.28 -4.88 7.00
C ILE A 524 8.32 -5.28 8.15
N VAL A 525 8.49 -4.66 9.31
CA VAL A 525 7.53 -4.82 10.43
C VAL A 525 6.32 -3.93 10.18
N THR A 526 5.12 -4.48 10.12
CA THR A 526 3.90 -3.68 9.97
C THR A 526 3.07 -3.64 11.24
N THR A 527 2.23 -2.60 11.36
CA THR A 527 1.27 -2.44 12.45
C THR A 527 -0.07 -1.89 11.94
N TRP A 528 -1.07 -1.83 12.83
CA TRP A 528 -2.24 -0.96 12.66
C TRP A 528 -1.83 0.52 12.58
N ARG A 529 -2.74 1.41 12.18
CA ARG A 529 -2.46 2.85 12.21
C ARG A 529 -2.62 3.37 13.63
N TRP A 530 -1.87 4.39 13.99
CA TRP A 530 -1.87 4.98 15.32
C TRP A 530 -3.24 5.52 15.78
N ASP A 531 -4.12 5.94 14.86
CA ASP A 531 -5.53 6.31 15.17
C ASP A 531 -6.50 5.12 15.11
N ASP A 532 -6.00 3.95 14.74
CA ASP A 532 -6.72 2.67 14.68
C ASP A 532 -5.99 1.60 15.49
N ALA A 533 -5.33 2.01 16.57
CA ALA A 533 -4.54 1.15 17.45
C ALA A 533 -5.37 -0.02 18.01
N ASN A 534 -4.70 -1.08 18.47
CA ASN A 534 -5.33 -2.30 19.01
C ASN A 534 -6.43 -1.97 20.04
N HIS A 535 -6.11 -1.07 20.96
CA HIS A 535 -6.96 -0.73 22.11
C HIS A 535 -7.98 0.37 21.83
N HIS A 536 -8.00 0.98 20.65
CA HIS A 536 -8.93 2.08 20.34
C HIS A 536 -10.39 1.65 20.37
N MET A 537 -10.65 0.37 20.10
CA MET A 537 -11.97 -0.24 20.18
C MET A 537 -11.96 -1.41 21.16
N PRO A 538 -12.14 -1.16 22.48
CA PRO A 538 -12.05 -2.21 23.49
C PRO A 538 -12.93 -3.44 23.22
N GLU A 539 -14.11 -3.25 22.62
CA GLU A 539 -15.06 -4.31 22.25
C GLU A 539 -14.52 -5.35 21.25
N ILE A 540 -13.57 -4.95 20.41
CA ILE A 540 -12.96 -5.82 19.37
C ILE A 540 -11.44 -5.87 19.48
N TRP A 541 -10.85 -5.43 20.59
CA TRP A 541 -9.40 -5.48 20.80
C TRP A 541 -8.87 -6.90 20.60
N TRP A 542 -9.50 -7.89 21.25
CA TRP A 542 -9.15 -9.31 21.11
C TRP A 542 -9.01 -9.72 19.63
N LYS A 543 -9.87 -9.20 18.75
CA LYS A 543 -9.87 -9.53 17.32
C LYS A 543 -8.67 -8.93 16.60
N LYS A 544 -8.29 -7.70 16.92
CA LYS A 544 -7.09 -7.07 16.38
C LYS A 544 -5.82 -7.81 16.81
N ASP A 545 -5.77 -8.27 18.06
CA ASP A 545 -4.67 -9.10 18.56
C ASP A 545 -4.59 -10.43 17.82
N LEU A 546 -5.72 -11.08 17.54
CA LEU A 546 -5.76 -12.30 16.72
C LEU A 546 -5.29 -12.06 15.27
N PHE A 547 -5.62 -10.91 14.67
CA PHE A 547 -5.03 -10.52 13.38
C PHE A 547 -3.51 -10.32 13.48
N ASN A 548 -3.00 -9.71 14.56
CA ASN A 548 -1.56 -9.59 14.77
C ASN A 548 -0.88 -10.96 14.87
N ILE A 549 -1.47 -11.92 15.60
CA ILE A 549 -0.98 -13.30 15.67
C ILE A 549 -0.98 -13.95 14.30
N LEU A 550 -2.12 -13.92 13.59
CA LEU A 550 -2.28 -14.58 12.31
C LEU A 550 -1.33 -14.00 11.26
N TYR A 551 -1.21 -12.67 11.20
CA TYR A 551 -0.44 -12.00 10.16
C TYR A 551 1.03 -11.80 10.53
N GLY A 552 1.43 -12.11 11.76
CA GLY A 552 2.80 -11.87 12.23
C GLY A 552 3.15 -10.38 12.34
N THR A 553 2.17 -9.52 12.61
CA THR A 553 2.36 -8.07 12.66
C THR A 553 2.48 -7.57 14.10
N ALA A 554 3.20 -6.47 14.31
CA ALA A 554 3.39 -5.91 15.65
C ALA A 554 2.14 -5.16 16.15
N PRO A 555 1.81 -5.25 17.45
CA PRO A 555 0.77 -4.42 18.04
C PRO A 555 1.27 -2.99 18.15
N ILE A 556 0.34 -2.03 18.05
CA ILE A 556 0.61 -0.61 18.25
C ILE A 556 -0.32 -0.03 19.30
N TRP A 557 0.24 0.68 20.27
CA TRP A 557 -0.50 1.33 21.33
C TRP A 557 -0.17 2.82 21.41
N CYS A 558 -1.19 3.62 21.70
CA CYS A 558 -1.10 5.04 21.89
C CYS A 558 -1.54 5.34 23.33
N LEU A 559 -0.57 5.65 24.20
CA LEU A 559 -0.76 5.62 25.65
C LEU A 559 -0.49 6.97 26.32
N ASP A 560 -1.28 7.22 27.35
CA ASP A 560 -0.93 8.04 28.51
C ASP A 560 -1.09 7.17 29.77
N ARG A 561 -0.74 7.70 30.95
CA ARG A 561 -0.90 6.93 32.20
C ARG A 561 -2.36 6.53 32.50
N PRO A 562 -3.36 7.43 32.40
CA PRO A 562 -4.76 7.04 32.63
C PRO A 562 -5.24 5.88 31.74
N ARG A 563 -4.82 5.85 30.47
CA ARG A 563 -5.14 4.77 29.53
C ARG A 563 -4.51 3.47 29.98
N TRP A 564 -3.24 3.51 30.34
CA TRP A 564 -2.51 2.36 30.84
C TRP A 564 -3.16 1.81 32.10
N ASP A 565 -3.40 2.65 33.11
CA ASP A 565 -3.99 2.22 34.39
C ASP A 565 -5.36 1.57 34.20
N LYS A 566 -6.20 2.15 33.32
CA LYS A 566 -7.53 1.63 33.02
C LYS A 566 -7.51 0.25 32.37
N PHE A 567 -6.51 -0.05 31.53
CA PHE A 567 -6.46 -1.29 30.73
C PHE A 567 -5.20 -2.12 30.94
N LYS A 568 -4.45 -1.90 32.04
CA LYS A 568 -3.13 -2.49 32.30
C LYS A 568 -3.11 -4.00 32.11
N ARG A 569 -4.12 -4.69 32.66
CA ARG A 569 -4.26 -6.15 32.50
C ARG A 569 -4.38 -6.55 31.04
N THR A 570 -5.23 -5.89 30.27
CA THR A 570 -5.46 -6.18 28.85
C THR A 570 -4.22 -5.88 28.01
N PHE A 571 -3.49 -4.79 28.30
CA PHE A 571 -2.21 -4.51 27.64
C PHE A 571 -1.17 -5.61 27.89
N VAL A 572 -1.01 -6.03 29.15
CA VAL A 572 -0.06 -7.09 29.51
C VAL A 572 -0.46 -8.43 28.87
N GLU A 573 -1.74 -8.75 28.82
CA GLU A 573 -2.25 -9.96 28.16
C GLU A 573 -2.02 -9.94 26.65
N SER A 574 -2.33 -8.81 26.00
CA SER A 574 -2.05 -8.56 24.58
C SER A 574 -0.57 -8.79 24.25
N TYR A 575 0.34 -8.21 25.04
CA TYR A 575 1.77 -8.39 24.89
C TYR A 575 2.21 -9.85 25.06
N LYS A 576 1.75 -10.53 26.12
CA LYS A 576 2.10 -11.92 26.40
C LYS A 576 1.65 -12.88 25.30
N ASN A 577 0.53 -12.57 24.64
CA ASN A 577 0.03 -13.37 23.53
C ASN A 577 0.87 -13.15 22.26
N ILE A 578 1.16 -11.89 21.92
CA ILE A 578 1.74 -11.53 20.61
C ILE A 578 3.26 -11.58 20.61
N ALA A 579 3.92 -10.98 21.60
CA ALA A 579 5.36 -10.75 21.58
C ALA A 579 6.21 -12.04 21.47
N PRO A 580 5.94 -13.13 22.22
CA PRO A 580 6.71 -14.36 22.09
C PRO A 580 6.56 -15.01 20.72
N TRP A 581 5.41 -14.87 20.07
CA TRP A 581 5.19 -15.38 18.73
C TRP A 581 6.01 -14.60 17.70
N LEU A 582 5.93 -13.26 17.71
CA LEU A 582 6.68 -12.42 16.77
C LEU A 582 8.20 -12.58 16.89
N GLN A 583 8.73 -12.85 18.09
CA GLN A 583 10.16 -13.16 18.26
C GLN A 583 10.60 -14.41 17.49
N LYS A 584 9.70 -15.37 17.28
CA LYS A 584 10.00 -16.64 16.61
C LYS A 584 9.93 -16.57 15.09
N ILE A 585 9.17 -15.61 14.56
CA ILE A 585 8.83 -15.55 13.12
C ILE A 585 9.14 -14.23 12.45
N GLY A 586 9.51 -13.16 13.19
CA GLY A 586 9.63 -11.80 12.63
C GLY A 586 10.65 -11.61 11.49
N TYR A 587 11.53 -12.58 11.26
CA TYR A 587 12.46 -12.61 10.12
C TYR A 587 12.10 -13.64 9.05
N ASP A 588 11.06 -14.44 9.25
CA ASP A 588 10.68 -15.51 8.35
C ASP A 588 9.77 -14.97 7.24
N GLU A 589 9.93 -15.48 6.02
CA GLU A 589 8.91 -15.26 4.99
C GLU A 589 7.60 -15.93 5.43
N MET A 590 6.46 -15.23 5.32
CA MET A 590 5.16 -15.89 5.41
C MET A 590 4.90 -16.64 4.10
N VAL A 591 5.01 -17.97 4.10
CA VAL A 591 4.95 -18.79 2.87
C VAL A 591 3.53 -19.12 2.44
N SER A 592 2.57 -19.19 3.37
CA SER A 592 1.16 -19.45 3.04
C SER A 592 0.18 -18.86 4.04
N HIS A 593 -1.03 -18.62 3.54
CA HIS A 593 -2.23 -18.36 4.33
C HIS A 593 -3.38 -19.23 3.77
N ARG A 594 -4.24 -19.75 4.63
CA ARG A 594 -5.47 -20.44 4.20
C ARG A 594 -6.61 -20.31 5.21
N PHE A 595 -7.83 -20.39 4.70
CA PHE A 595 -9.01 -20.64 5.51
C PHE A 595 -9.12 -22.13 5.77
N VAL A 596 -9.18 -22.51 7.04
CA VAL A 596 -9.25 -23.90 7.49
C VAL A 596 -10.70 -24.37 7.59
N SER A 597 -11.58 -23.50 8.10
CA SER A 597 -13.01 -23.79 8.22
C SER A 597 -13.80 -23.22 7.04
N SER A 598 -14.89 -23.90 6.67
CA SER A 598 -15.77 -23.52 5.55
C SER A 598 -16.52 -22.20 5.76
N ASP A 599 -16.63 -21.74 7.01
CA ASP A 599 -17.21 -20.45 7.39
C ASP A 599 -16.19 -19.30 7.47
N TYR A 600 -14.93 -19.59 7.13
CA TYR A 600 -13.78 -18.68 7.10
C TYR A 600 -13.32 -18.15 8.48
N GLN A 601 -13.85 -18.68 9.58
CA GLN A 601 -13.52 -18.22 10.94
C GLN A 601 -12.22 -18.81 11.51
N VAL A 602 -11.80 -19.98 11.03
CA VAL A 602 -10.52 -20.58 11.40
C VAL A 602 -9.54 -20.41 10.26
N GLN A 603 -8.39 -19.82 10.54
CA GLN A 603 -7.39 -19.46 9.55
C GLN A 603 -6.01 -19.90 10.00
N GLU A 604 -5.15 -20.22 9.04
CA GLU A 604 -3.76 -20.62 9.29
C GLU A 604 -2.80 -19.77 8.45
N THR A 605 -1.68 -19.38 9.06
CA THR A 605 -0.47 -18.94 8.37
C THR A 605 0.71 -19.86 8.66
N VAL A 606 1.58 -20.02 7.67
CA VAL A 606 2.82 -20.79 7.76
C VAL A 606 3.98 -19.91 7.37
N PHE A 607 5.07 -20.03 8.11
CA PHE A 607 6.30 -19.26 7.91
C PHE A 607 7.41 -20.17 7.38
N ALA A 608 8.44 -19.59 6.76
CA ALA A 608 9.52 -20.32 6.10
C ALA A 608 10.30 -21.25 7.05
N SER A 609 10.27 -20.98 8.36
CA SER A 609 10.85 -21.88 9.38
C SER A 609 10.01 -23.13 9.67
N GLY A 610 8.83 -23.27 9.06
CA GLY A 610 7.86 -24.35 9.33
C GLY A 610 6.85 -24.02 10.42
N LYS A 611 7.10 -22.97 11.22
CA LYS A 611 6.20 -22.52 12.29
C LYS A 611 4.86 -22.05 11.73
N LYS A 612 3.80 -22.25 12.51
CA LYS A 612 2.42 -21.94 12.09
C LYS A 612 1.64 -21.23 13.19
N ALA A 613 0.74 -20.34 12.80
CA ALA A 613 -0.31 -19.81 13.66
C ALA A 613 -1.66 -20.26 13.13
N ILE A 614 -2.50 -20.78 14.02
CA ILE A 614 -3.90 -21.10 13.72
C ILE A 614 -4.78 -20.29 14.65
N VAL A 615 -5.66 -19.48 14.06
CA VAL A 615 -6.52 -18.54 14.77
C VAL A 615 -7.98 -18.92 14.55
N ASN A 616 -8.78 -18.86 15.61
CA ASN A 616 -10.22 -19.06 15.59
C ASN A 616 -10.91 -17.75 15.99
N PHE A 617 -11.52 -17.07 15.01
CA PHE A 617 -12.31 -15.85 15.22
C PHE A 617 -13.74 -16.13 15.68
N GLY A 618 -14.18 -17.40 15.64
CA GLY A 618 -15.54 -17.81 15.95
C GLY A 618 -15.87 -17.80 17.44
N ASP A 619 -17.17 -17.90 17.73
CA ASP A 619 -17.71 -17.92 19.10
C ASP A 619 -17.76 -19.34 19.72
N THR A 620 -17.30 -20.36 18.98
CA THR A 620 -17.24 -21.75 19.45
C THR A 620 -15.83 -22.32 19.29
N GLU A 621 -15.52 -23.35 20.06
CA GLU A 621 -14.24 -24.06 19.94
C GLU A 621 -14.14 -24.77 18.59
N SER A 622 -12.92 -24.88 18.06
CA SER A 622 -12.62 -25.63 16.86
C SER A 622 -11.50 -26.64 17.12
N ILE A 623 -11.38 -27.65 16.24
CA ILE A 623 -10.34 -28.68 16.33
C ILE A 623 -9.45 -28.57 15.09
N TYR A 624 -8.15 -28.48 15.31
CA TYR A 624 -7.13 -28.49 14.27
C TYR A 624 -6.10 -29.57 14.58
N ASP A 625 -5.97 -30.58 13.72
CA ASP A 625 -5.05 -31.71 13.90
C ASP A 625 -5.10 -32.33 15.32
N GLY A 626 -6.32 -32.53 15.83
CA GLY A 626 -6.57 -33.07 17.17
C GLY A 626 -6.33 -32.10 18.33
N LYS A 627 -5.93 -30.85 18.08
CA LYS A 627 -5.76 -29.81 19.09
C LYS A 627 -6.99 -28.90 19.16
N ILE A 628 -7.41 -28.56 20.38
CA ILE A 628 -8.52 -27.63 20.60
C ILE A 628 -8.02 -26.19 20.45
N ILE A 629 -8.70 -25.42 19.61
CA ILE A 629 -8.54 -23.97 19.49
C ILE A 629 -9.79 -23.34 20.11
N LYS A 630 -9.60 -22.67 21.24
CA LYS A 630 -10.69 -21.99 21.94
C LYS A 630 -11.38 -20.96 21.03
N ALA A 631 -12.66 -20.69 21.30
CA ALA A 631 -13.37 -19.56 20.72
C ALA A 631 -12.57 -18.27 20.95
N LYS A 632 -12.45 -17.41 19.93
CA LYS A 632 -11.67 -16.17 19.99
C LYS A 632 -10.23 -16.39 20.46
N GLY A 633 -9.66 -17.53 20.08
CA GLY A 633 -8.36 -18.01 20.54
C GLY A 633 -7.42 -18.34 19.38
N PHE A 634 -6.22 -18.77 19.74
CA PHE A 634 -5.21 -19.19 18.79
C PHE A 634 -4.34 -20.29 19.38
N ILE A 635 -3.63 -21.01 18.49
CA ILE A 635 -2.50 -21.86 18.83
C ILE A 635 -1.34 -21.54 17.90
N THR A 636 -0.12 -21.69 18.39
CA THR A 636 1.10 -21.65 17.56
C THR A 636 1.79 -23.00 17.61
N LEU A 637 2.34 -23.41 16.47
CA LEU A 637 3.00 -24.70 16.26
C LEU A 637 4.42 -24.47 15.76
N GLU A 638 5.34 -25.32 16.19
CA GLU A 638 6.76 -25.33 15.81
C GLU A 638 7.10 -26.52 14.93
#